data_AF-A0A1C5VT36-F1
#
_entry.id   AF-A0A1C5VT36-F1
#
_cell.length_a   1.000
_cell.length_b   1.000
_cell.length_c   1.000
_cell.angle_alpha   90.00
_cell.angle_beta   90.00
_cell.angle_gamma   90.00
#
_symmetry.space_group_name_H-M   'P 1'
#
loop_
_entity.id
_entity.type
_entity.pdbx_description
1 polymer ?
#
loop_
_entity_poly.entity_id
_entity_poly.type
_entity_poly.pdbx_seq_one_letter_code
_entity_poly.pdbx_strand_id
1 'polypeptide(L)'
;METKLTRNIQPNNKSPFSWLSKIFKGIKTGWDAVGGVFKKFWKLLCKSKKFSNFAYVKFPEFRKKIWEYAKAHRLKALISVAVGVAVLGVLLGVMIKNSVNSDYLQEGDDSVGYAMVLQNYYTFDHSDKTNVAIKLSWDDGAVDLNGGTAEAKIKAKVYPINLPDKKITWKSSDDNIAKIDSGGNITAQNPGKATLTAMLYSQKKSATATLSVRQPVTGIFMPTSTITLYTGGEGRLLQTEIFPKNATNQNITWKSKNTKIARVDENGRVKPVGVGMTEITATTEDGGFEAKCFVNVVNSYVDVQTLSVKNTDAMTIKVGDSVNAIVTVSPSNARNKTLKWSSDDTKIATVSQAGRIRGVSVGTANITVETTNGKKQTFTVNVTESDAKDPFNLNDEASHLDTEGTVTYTSYDISFPQIIRIQMGLNPPPKIWRNGGMSYATESETAEYMNPNSFYTDAYKYQFLDLSKPNNVSEETLNNYLADKGVMKGMGAAFIEAAKEYNVSEVYLVAHACLESGNGTSQLATGVEVNGTTVYNLFGIGAYDANPVGNGSQRAYSQGWTSVEAAIKGGAKWISENYVNSPDGRQNTLYKMLWNPENPGTHQYATDIGWAVKQAVSIEKIFSSFTDATLSFDVPVYSGQIPPTVTMD
;
A
#
# COMPACT_ATOMS: atom_id res chain seq x y z
N MET A 1 50.79 8.77 -58.87
CA MET A 1 51.48 9.71 -59.78
C MET A 1 52.95 9.95 -59.42
N GLU A 2 53.40 9.70 -58.17
CA GLU A 2 54.83 9.83 -57.81
C GLU A 2 55.73 8.68 -58.29
N THR A 3 55.19 7.50 -58.61
CA THR A 3 56.00 6.33 -59.01
C THR A 3 56.38 6.30 -60.51
N LYS A 4 56.09 7.36 -61.28
CA LYS A 4 56.27 7.38 -62.75
C LYS A 4 57.27 8.42 -63.29
N LEU A 5 58.06 9.10 -62.45
CA LEU A 5 58.95 10.18 -62.92
C LEU A 5 60.42 10.07 -62.50
N THR A 6 60.89 8.91 -62.03
CA THR A 6 62.29 8.72 -61.62
C THR A 6 62.89 7.45 -62.19
N ARG A 7 63.17 7.44 -63.49
CA ARG A 7 64.25 6.64 -64.06
C ARG A 7 65.11 7.54 -64.93
N ASN A 8 66.41 7.54 -64.62
CA ASN A 8 67.52 8.28 -65.21
C ASN A 8 67.67 9.73 -64.74
N ILE A 9 68.48 9.93 -63.69
CA ILE A 9 69.62 10.86 -63.66
C ILE A 9 70.55 10.46 -62.50
N GLN A 10 71.85 10.47 -62.81
CA GLN A 10 73.03 10.18 -62.00
C GLN A 10 73.28 11.17 -60.83
N PRO A 11 74.15 10.82 -59.86
CA PRO A 11 74.26 11.49 -58.58
C PRO A 11 75.25 12.65 -58.64
N ASN A 12 74.77 13.89 -58.77
CA ASN A 12 75.40 15.11 -58.23
C ASN A 12 74.68 16.37 -58.69
N ASN A 13 73.40 16.52 -58.34
CA ASN A 13 72.81 17.84 -58.29
C ASN A 13 71.79 17.91 -57.15
N LYS A 14 71.96 18.90 -56.25
CA LYS A 14 71.01 19.16 -55.16
C LYS A 14 69.63 19.43 -55.76
N SER A 15 68.65 18.61 -55.41
CA SER A 15 67.27 18.75 -55.87
C SER A 15 66.70 20.13 -55.48
N PRO A 16 66.07 20.88 -56.42
CA PRO A 16 65.47 22.19 -56.14
C PRO A 16 64.16 22.10 -55.34
N PHE A 17 63.85 20.94 -54.76
CA PHE A 17 62.60 20.66 -54.04
C PHE A 17 62.75 20.51 -52.51
N SER A 18 63.92 20.84 -51.93
CA SER A 18 64.09 20.77 -50.46
C SER A 18 63.22 21.77 -49.67
N TRP A 19 62.74 22.83 -50.33
CA TRP A 19 61.79 23.80 -49.75
C TRP A 19 60.36 23.26 -49.70
N LEU A 20 59.98 22.37 -50.62
CA LEU A 20 58.66 21.74 -50.67
C LEU A 20 58.46 20.73 -49.54
N SER A 21 59.51 20.00 -49.11
CA SER A 21 59.41 19.11 -47.93
C SER A 21 59.22 19.87 -46.61
N LYS A 22 59.75 21.10 -46.50
CA LYS A 22 59.52 22.00 -45.35
C LYS A 22 58.08 22.55 -45.34
N ILE A 23 57.52 22.85 -46.51
CA ILE A 23 56.13 23.29 -46.68
C ILE A 23 55.15 22.15 -46.34
N PHE A 24 55.40 20.93 -46.82
CA PHE A 24 54.56 19.78 -46.48
C PHE A 24 54.64 19.39 -44.99
N LYS A 25 55.81 19.55 -44.35
CA LYS A 25 55.91 19.42 -42.88
C LYS A 25 55.08 20.48 -42.16
N GLY A 26 55.15 21.76 -42.56
CA GLY A 26 54.38 22.84 -41.95
C GLY A 26 52.86 22.72 -42.13
N ILE A 27 52.40 22.23 -43.29
CA ILE A 27 50.98 21.96 -43.58
C ILE A 27 50.47 20.80 -42.72
N LYS A 28 51.29 19.76 -42.50
CA LYS A 28 50.94 18.62 -41.63
C LYS A 28 50.82 19.03 -40.17
N THR A 29 51.76 19.82 -39.64
CA THR A 29 51.68 20.33 -38.25
C THR A 29 50.49 21.29 -38.05
N GLY A 30 50.13 22.06 -39.08
CA GLY A 30 48.93 22.92 -39.05
C GLY A 30 47.62 22.13 -39.06
N TRP A 31 47.54 21.05 -39.85
CA TRP A 31 46.38 20.15 -39.87
C TRP A 31 46.22 19.35 -38.58
N ASP A 32 47.31 18.89 -37.97
CA ASP A 32 47.29 18.18 -36.68
C ASP A 32 46.86 19.10 -35.52
N ALA A 33 47.25 20.39 -35.56
CA ALA A 33 46.81 21.40 -34.60
C ALA A 33 45.31 21.74 -34.77
N VAL A 34 44.83 21.93 -36.00
CA VAL A 34 43.41 22.18 -36.32
C VAL A 34 42.55 20.96 -35.96
N GLY A 35 43.02 19.75 -36.27
CA GLY A 35 42.37 18.49 -35.89
C GLY A 35 42.31 18.28 -34.37
N GLY A 36 43.34 18.67 -33.63
CA GLY A 36 43.36 18.62 -32.16
C GLY A 36 42.36 19.57 -31.50
N VAL A 37 42.20 20.79 -32.05
CA VAL A 37 41.20 21.77 -31.60
C VAL A 37 39.79 21.28 -31.92
N PHE A 38 39.57 20.73 -33.12
CA PHE A 38 38.28 20.16 -33.53
C PHE A 38 37.89 18.94 -32.68
N LYS A 39 38.85 18.06 -32.31
CA LYS A 39 38.62 16.92 -31.41
C LYS A 39 38.29 17.35 -29.97
N LYS A 40 38.95 18.38 -29.44
CA LYS A 40 38.62 18.94 -28.12
C LYS A 40 37.23 19.60 -28.12
N PHE A 41 36.90 20.31 -29.19
CA PHE A 41 35.57 20.89 -29.40
C PHE A 41 34.49 19.81 -29.51
N TRP A 42 34.73 18.73 -30.27
CA TRP A 42 33.82 17.58 -30.36
C TRP A 42 33.64 16.84 -29.01
N LYS A 43 34.70 16.71 -28.21
CA LYS A 43 34.60 16.14 -26.84
C LYS A 43 33.84 17.03 -25.87
N LEU A 44 33.90 18.36 -26.03
CA LEU A 44 33.11 19.32 -25.25
C LEU A 44 31.63 19.31 -25.68
N LEU A 45 31.38 19.17 -26.98
CA LEU A 45 30.03 19.01 -27.57
C LEU A 45 29.34 17.74 -27.04
N CYS A 46 30.04 16.59 -27.00
CA CYS A 46 29.46 15.31 -26.55
C CYS A 46 29.23 15.20 -25.03
N LYS A 47 29.72 16.15 -24.21
CA LYS A 47 29.54 16.13 -22.74
C LYS A 47 28.38 17.00 -22.24
N SER A 48 27.74 17.81 -23.09
CA SER A 48 26.65 18.70 -22.67
C SER A 48 25.28 18.08 -23.02
N LYS A 49 24.44 17.82 -22.00
CA LYS A 49 23.10 17.22 -22.15
C LYS A 49 22.00 18.24 -22.53
N LYS A 50 22.34 19.46 -22.94
CA LYS A 50 21.35 20.49 -23.34
C LYS A 50 21.90 21.35 -24.47
N PHE A 51 21.61 20.96 -25.71
CA PHE A 51 22.11 21.62 -26.92
C PHE A 51 21.10 22.57 -27.55
N SER A 52 20.58 23.53 -26.79
CA SER A 52 19.70 24.58 -27.35
C SER A 52 20.08 26.01 -27.00
N ASN A 53 20.94 26.27 -26.00
CA ASN A 53 21.24 27.65 -25.56
C ASN A 53 22.68 28.13 -25.74
N PHE A 54 23.56 27.35 -26.39
CA PHE A 54 24.99 27.73 -26.49
C PHE A 54 25.30 28.73 -27.63
N ALA A 55 24.43 28.85 -28.64
CA ALA A 55 24.76 29.58 -29.86
C ALA A 55 24.62 31.11 -29.77
N TYR A 56 23.94 31.66 -28.77
CA TYR A 56 23.48 33.06 -28.85
C TYR A 56 24.25 34.10 -28.01
N VAL A 57 25.09 33.71 -27.03
CA VAL A 57 25.54 34.69 -26.02
C VAL A 57 27.03 35.07 -26.07
N LYS A 58 27.93 34.37 -26.79
CA LYS A 58 29.39 34.69 -26.71
C LYS A 58 30.20 34.68 -28.01
N PHE A 59 29.58 34.77 -29.18
CA PHE A 59 30.31 34.89 -30.46
C PHE A 59 31.15 36.20 -30.62
N PRO A 60 30.72 37.37 -30.10
CA PRO A 60 31.48 38.61 -30.22
C PRO A 60 32.81 38.62 -29.42
N GLU A 61 32.83 38.06 -28.20
CA GLU A 61 34.05 37.95 -27.38
C GLU A 61 35.09 37.02 -28.02
N PHE A 62 34.63 35.96 -28.68
CA PHE A 62 35.48 35.00 -29.40
C PHE A 62 36.15 35.64 -30.62
N ARG A 63 35.40 36.44 -31.39
CA ARG A 63 35.92 37.19 -32.55
C ARG A 63 37.01 38.19 -32.13
N LYS A 64 36.83 38.89 -31.00
CA LYS A 64 37.81 39.87 -30.49
C LYS A 64 39.12 39.21 -30.06
N LYS A 65 39.06 38.07 -29.34
CA LYS A 65 40.26 37.34 -28.88
C LYS A 65 41.09 36.74 -30.02
N ILE A 66 40.44 36.24 -31.08
CA ILE A 66 41.14 35.75 -32.27
C ILE A 66 41.84 36.88 -33.03
N TRP A 67 41.20 38.06 -33.09
CA TRP A 67 41.75 39.20 -33.81
C TRP A 67 43.00 39.79 -33.13
N GLU A 68 43.04 39.82 -31.79
CA GLU A 68 44.22 40.25 -31.05
C GLU A 68 45.38 39.24 -31.13
N TYR A 69 45.08 37.93 -31.11
CA TYR A 69 46.07 36.87 -31.31
C TYR A 69 46.70 36.91 -32.73
N ALA A 70 45.88 37.16 -33.75
CA ALA A 70 46.33 37.31 -35.13
C ALA A 70 47.22 38.54 -35.35
N LYS A 71 46.93 39.65 -34.65
CA LYS A 71 47.71 40.90 -34.69
C LYS A 71 49.08 40.71 -34.02
N ALA A 72 49.15 39.93 -32.94
CA ALA A 72 50.39 39.61 -32.23
C ALA A 72 51.34 38.67 -33.00
N HIS A 73 50.85 37.91 -33.98
CA HIS A 73 51.65 36.85 -34.66
C HIS A 73 51.77 37.02 -36.18
N ARG A 74 51.50 38.23 -36.72
CA ARG A 74 51.71 38.62 -38.14
C ARG A 74 51.12 37.65 -39.19
N LEU A 75 50.04 36.92 -38.85
CA LEU A 75 49.41 35.87 -39.68
C LEU A 75 48.37 36.41 -40.69
N LYS A 76 48.59 37.60 -41.26
CA LYS A 76 47.58 38.31 -42.06
C LYS A 76 47.13 37.55 -43.33
N ALA A 77 48.01 36.79 -43.98
CA ALA A 77 47.69 36.09 -45.24
C ALA A 77 46.89 34.77 -45.07
N LEU A 78 47.12 34.05 -43.98
CA LEU A 78 46.43 32.77 -43.70
C LEU A 78 44.98 32.97 -43.22
N ILE A 79 44.70 34.10 -42.59
CA ILE A 79 43.36 34.45 -42.13
C ILE A 79 42.50 34.99 -43.28
N SER A 80 43.06 35.66 -44.29
CA SER A 80 42.31 36.05 -45.50
C SER A 80 41.71 34.84 -46.23
N VAL A 81 42.45 33.73 -46.26
CA VAL A 81 42.00 32.46 -46.87
C VAL A 81 40.98 31.75 -45.96
N ALA A 82 41.20 31.71 -44.65
CA ALA A 82 40.26 31.10 -43.71
C ALA A 82 38.94 31.90 -43.57
N VAL A 83 39.00 33.24 -43.59
CA VAL A 83 37.84 34.14 -43.63
C VAL A 83 37.19 34.08 -45.01
N GLY A 84 37.94 33.96 -46.10
CA GLY A 84 37.39 33.71 -47.44
C GLY A 84 36.60 32.41 -47.53
N VAL A 85 37.10 31.32 -46.93
CA VAL A 85 36.42 30.01 -46.85
C VAL A 85 35.23 30.05 -45.91
N ALA A 86 35.31 30.80 -44.80
CA ALA A 86 34.17 30.99 -43.89
C ALA A 86 33.08 31.90 -44.49
N VAL A 87 33.46 32.94 -45.24
CA VAL A 87 32.54 33.83 -45.97
C VAL A 87 31.91 33.09 -47.15
N LEU A 88 32.63 32.18 -47.84
CA LEU A 88 32.04 31.27 -48.83
C LEU A 88 31.08 30.28 -48.18
N GLY A 89 31.39 29.73 -46.99
CA GLY A 89 30.49 28.86 -46.23
C GLY A 89 29.23 29.57 -45.75
N VAL A 90 29.34 30.85 -45.36
CA VAL A 90 28.19 31.70 -44.99
C VAL A 90 27.41 32.17 -46.22
N LEU A 91 28.06 32.47 -47.36
CA LEU A 91 27.40 32.77 -48.63
C LEU A 91 26.67 31.53 -49.19
N LEU A 92 27.24 30.33 -49.05
CA LEU A 92 26.53 29.07 -49.35
C LEU A 92 25.34 28.89 -48.41
N GLY A 93 25.51 29.16 -47.10
CA GLY A 93 24.42 29.12 -46.12
C GLY A 93 23.31 30.16 -46.35
N VAL A 94 23.65 31.34 -46.88
CA VAL A 94 22.70 32.42 -47.22
C VAL A 94 22.04 32.16 -48.58
N MET A 95 22.74 31.58 -49.57
CA MET A 95 22.13 31.09 -50.82
C MET A 95 21.19 29.90 -50.58
N ILE A 96 21.50 29.04 -49.59
CA ILE A 96 20.61 27.98 -49.10
C ILE A 96 19.39 28.57 -48.34
N LYS A 97 19.50 29.75 -47.73
CA LYS A 97 18.41 30.40 -46.98
C LYS A 97 17.51 31.31 -47.83
N ASN A 98 18.03 31.93 -48.89
CA ASN A 98 17.31 32.90 -49.74
C ASN A 98 16.88 32.36 -51.12
N SER A 99 17.15 31.09 -51.46
CA SER A 99 16.56 30.44 -52.66
C SER A 99 15.14 29.92 -52.44
N VAL A 100 14.56 30.20 -51.27
CA VAL A 100 13.11 30.17 -51.07
C VAL A 100 12.52 31.45 -51.69
N ASN A 101 12.32 31.42 -53.01
CA ASN A 101 11.12 32.01 -53.62
C ASN A 101 10.91 31.47 -55.05
N SER A 102 9.64 31.19 -55.36
CA SER A 102 9.05 30.79 -56.65
C SER A 102 8.99 29.28 -56.97
N ASP A 103 7.84 28.72 -56.59
CA ASP A 103 6.95 27.86 -57.40
C ASP A 103 7.20 26.36 -57.59
N TYR A 104 8.13 25.72 -56.88
CA TYR A 104 8.36 24.27 -56.99
C TYR A 104 8.31 23.49 -55.65
N LEU A 105 7.40 23.87 -54.76
CA LEU A 105 7.09 23.07 -53.57
C LEU A 105 5.59 22.80 -53.50
N GLN A 106 5.19 21.56 -53.80
CA GLN A 106 4.03 20.97 -53.12
C GLN A 106 4.53 20.24 -51.87
N GLU A 107 3.76 20.39 -50.81
CA GLU A 107 4.10 20.16 -49.41
C GLU A 107 4.53 18.73 -49.07
N GLY A 108 5.47 18.65 -48.11
CA GLY A 108 5.65 17.50 -47.23
C GLY A 108 6.73 16.50 -47.64
N ASP A 109 8.01 16.84 -47.45
CA ASP A 109 9.01 15.81 -47.15
C ASP A 109 10.29 16.36 -46.52
N ASP A 110 10.70 15.74 -45.43
CA ASP A 110 11.72 16.22 -44.52
C ASP A 110 13.17 16.01 -45.00
N SER A 111 14.00 16.90 -44.49
CA SER A 111 15.43 17.20 -44.72
C SER A 111 16.48 16.07 -44.65
N VAL A 112 16.12 14.79 -44.82
CA VAL A 112 17.07 13.65 -44.73
C VAL A 112 17.64 13.24 -46.10
N GLY A 113 17.02 13.69 -47.21
CA GLY A 113 17.38 13.25 -48.57
C GLY A 113 18.69 13.80 -49.14
N TYR A 114 19.20 14.95 -48.68
CA TYR A 114 20.29 15.66 -49.38
C TYR A 114 21.71 15.20 -48.97
N ALA A 115 21.92 14.74 -47.74
CA ALA A 115 23.22 14.25 -47.28
C ALA A 115 23.58 12.87 -47.88
N MET A 116 22.59 12.01 -48.11
CA MET A 116 22.77 10.71 -48.77
C MET A 116 23.03 10.83 -50.28
N VAL A 117 22.62 11.93 -50.92
CA VAL A 117 22.88 12.18 -52.34
C VAL A 117 24.35 12.53 -52.57
N LEU A 118 24.99 13.30 -51.66
CA LEU A 118 26.40 13.70 -51.83
C LEU A 118 27.41 12.60 -51.47
N GLN A 119 27.12 11.73 -50.50
CA GLN A 119 28.00 10.61 -50.15
C GLN A 119 27.98 9.48 -51.19
N ASN A 120 26.89 9.34 -51.94
CA ASN A 120 26.78 8.39 -53.06
C ASN A 120 27.23 8.98 -54.40
N TYR A 121 27.35 10.31 -54.52
CA TYR A 121 27.80 10.97 -55.75
C TYR A 121 29.29 10.72 -56.07
N TYR A 122 30.09 10.33 -55.07
CA TYR A 122 31.53 10.09 -55.21
C TYR A 122 31.94 8.61 -55.20
N THR A 123 31.02 7.67 -54.96
CA THR A 123 31.34 6.22 -54.92
C THR A 123 30.86 5.44 -56.14
N PHE A 124 30.09 6.06 -57.03
CA PHE A 124 29.82 5.51 -58.36
C PHE A 124 30.58 6.32 -59.41
N ASP A 125 31.64 5.70 -59.90
CA ASP A 125 32.27 6.01 -61.17
C ASP A 125 31.19 6.21 -62.24
N HIS A 126 31.06 7.43 -62.77
CA HIS A 126 30.08 7.80 -63.79
C HIS A 126 30.45 7.28 -65.19
N SER A 127 31.36 6.31 -65.30
CA SER A 127 31.68 5.64 -66.55
C SER A 127 30.78 4.45 -66.87
N ASP A 128 30.02 3.90 -65.91
CA ASP A 128 29.25 2.67 -66.14
C ASP A 128 27.73 2.92 -66.17
N LYS A 129 27.19 3.22 -67.37
CA LYS A 129 25.74 3.32 -67.65
C LYS A 129 24.97 2.01 -67.46
N THR A 130 25.62 0.96 -66.96
CA THR A 130 25.13 -0.42 -66.96
C THR A 130 24.62 -0.89 -65.60
N ASN A 131 24.92 -0.19 -64.49
CA ASN A 131 24.60 -0.69 -63.15
C ASN A 131 23.34 -0.06 -62.55
N VAL A 132 22.17 -0.58 -62.95
CA VAL A 132 20.86 -0.16 -62.42
C VAL A 132 20.65 -0.64 -60.98
N ALA A 133 20.21 0.26 -60.10
CA ALA A 133 19.96 -0.03 -58.68
C ALA A 133 18.65 0.61 -58.16
N ILE A 134 18.02 -0.03 -57.17
CA ILE A 134 16.87 0.49 -56.42
C ILE A 134 17.32 0.77 -54.98
N LYS A 135 17.06 1.98 -54.47
CA LYS A 135 17.31 2.36 -53.08
C LYS A 135 15.99 2.55 -52.34
N LEU A 136 15.86 1.87 -51.21
CA LEU A 136 14.70 1.97 -50.33
C LEU A 136 14.99 2.89 -49.14
N SER A 137 14.00 3.67 -48.71
CA SER A 137 14.09 4.53 -47.52
C SER A 137 12.75 4.59 -46.79
N TRP A 138 12.81 4.53 -45.46
CA TRP A 138 11.69 4.69 -44.52
C TRP A 138 12.21 5.09 -43.13
N ASP A 139 11.32 5.50 -42.24
CA ASP A 139 11.72 6.18 -40.99
C ASP A 139 12.07 5.24 -39.82
N ASP A 140 11.45 4.06 -39.71
CA ASP A 140 11.66 3.19 -38.51
C ASP A 140 11.73 1.67 -38.82
N GLY A 141 11.12 1.22 -39.92
CA GLY A 141 11.07 -0.21 -40.27
C GLY A 141 10.37 -1.14 -39.29
N ALA A 142 9.75 -0.55 -38.28
CA ALA A 142 8.76 -1.17 -37.41
C ALA A 142 7.52 -0.27 -37.32
N VAL A 143 6.37 -0.89 -37.03
CA VAL A 143 5.10 -0.19 -36.77
C VAL A 143 4.35 -0.89 -35.65
N ASP A 144 3.70 -0.11 -34.79
CA ASP A 144 2.84 -0.61 -33.72
C ASP A 144 1.37 -0.53 -34.16
N LEU A 145 0.63 -1.63 -34.04
CA LEU A 145 -0.79 -1.68 -34.36
C LEU A 145 -1.61 -0.80 -33.40
N ASN A 146 -2.54 -0.03 -33.93
CA ASN A 146 -3.46 0.80 -33.15
C ASN A 146 -4.91 0.47 -33.55
N GLY A 147 -5.65 -0.21 -32.68
CA GLY A 147 -7.03 -0.63 -32.98
C GLY A 147 -7.15 -1.68 -34.10
N GLY A 148 -6.09 -2.47 -34.33
CA GLY A 148 -6.09 -3.60 -35.27
C GLY A 148 -5.35 -3.35 -36.60
N THR A 149 -5.03 -2.10 -36.94
CA THR A 149 -4.23 -1.77 -38.15
C THR A 149 -3.22 -0.67 -37.86
N ALA A 150 -2.19 -0.56 -38.70
CA ALA A 150 -1.28 0.58 -38.71
C ALA A 150 -0.86 0.92 -40.14
N GLU A 151 -0.61 2.20 -40.40
CA GLU A 151 -0.20 2.69 -41.71
C GLU A 151 1.27 3.11 -41.69
N ALA A 152 2.00 2.79 -42.75
CA ALA A 152 3.37 3.22 -42.98
C ALA A 152 3.61 3.51 -44.46
N LYS A 153 4.80 4.05 -44.79
CA LYS A 153 5.18 4.29 -46.17
C LYS A 153 6.66 3.98 -46.39
N ILE A 154 6.95 3.28 -47.49
CA ILE A 154 8.31 3.04 -47.95
C ILE A 154 8.53 3.71 -49.31
N LYS A 155 9.62 4.46 -49.42
CA LYS A 155 9.97 5.18 -50.66
C LYS A 155 11.04 4.38 -51.41
N ALA A 156 10.89 4.27 -52.72
CA ALA A 156 11.88 3.67 -53.61
C ALA A 156 12.43 4.70 -54.60
N LYS A 157 13.75 4.74 -54.79
CA LYS A 157 14.44 5.57 -55.79
C LYS A 157 15.27 4.69 -56.72
N VAL A 158 15.09 4.86 -58.03
CA VAL A 158 15.83 4.14 -59.08
C VAL A 158 17.01 4.96 -59.57
N TYR A 159 18.17 4.31 -59.72
CA TYR A 159 19.40 4.88 -60.25
C TYR A 159 19.86 4.11 -61.51
N PRO A 160 20.39 4.81 -62.53
CA PRO A 160 20.60 6.25 -62.57
C PRO A 160 19.27 7.03 -62.73
N ILE A 161 19.24 8.27 -62.24
CA ILE A 161 18.01 9.09 -62.17
C ILE A 161 17.42 9.36 -63.57
N ASN A 162 18.18 9.22 -64.65
CA ASN A 162 17.73 9.44 -66.01
C ASN A 162 17.27 8.16 -66.75
N LEU A 163 17.09 7.03 -66.05
CA LEU A 163 16.58 5.80 -66.67
C LEU A 163 15.18 6.03 -67.31
N PRO A 164 14.93 5.66 -68.59
CA PRO A 164 13.65 5.95 -69.26
C PRO A 164 12.42 5.28 -68.63
N ASP A 165 12.54 4.01 -68.22
CA ASP A 165 11.48 3.28 -67.50
C ASP A 165 11.91 3.03 -66.06
N LYS A 166 11.15 3.60 -65.11
CA LYS A 166 11.39 3.49 -63.66
C LYS A 166 10.21 2.89 -62.92
N LYS A 167 9.27 2.25 -63.62
CA LYS A 167 8.06 1.73 -62.99
C LYS A 167 8.43 0.64 -61.97
N ILE A 168 8.20 0.95 -60.70
CA ILE A 168 8.35 0.00 -59.60
C ILE A 168 7.03 -0.71 -59.36
N THR A 169 7.12 -2.01 -59.11
CA THR A 169 6.03 -2.81 -58.56
C THR A 169 6.44 -3.32 -57.19
N TRP A 170 5.46 -3.40 -56.29
CA TRP A 170 5.68 -3.85 -54.93
C TRP A 170 5.06 -5.21 -54.70
N LYS A 171 5.70 -5.98 -53.83
CA LYS A 171 5.19 -7.26 -53.34
C LYS A 171 5.52 -7.43 -51.87
N SER A 172 4.55 -7.81 -51.06
CA SER A 172 4.79 -8.31 -49.71
C SER A 172 5.08 -9.80 -49.74
N SER A 173 5.93 -10.27 -48.82
CA SER A 173 6.08 -11.70 -48.57
C SER A 173 4.85 -12.30 -47.89
N ASP A 174 4.07 -11.50 -47.16
CA ASP A 174 2.85 -11.91 -46.45
C ASP A 174 1.88 -10.73 -46.31
N ASP A 175 0.83 -10.74 -47.13
CA ASP A 175 -0.23 -9.73 -47.13
C ASP A 175 -1.15 -9.80 -45.90
N ASN A 176 -1.10 -10.88 -45.10
CA ASN A 176 -1.82 -10.94 -43.82
C ASN A 176 -1.09 -10.14 -42.73
N ILE A 177 0.23 -10.01 -42.81
CA ILE A 177 1.02 -9.18 -41.89
C ILE A 177 0.97 -7.73 -42.37
N ALA A 178 1.30 -7.49 -43.63
CA ALA A 178 1.28 -6.15 -44.21
C ALA A 178 1.09 -6.17 -45.72
N LYS A 179 0.13 -5.36 -46.19
CA LYS A 179 -0.12 -5.10 -47.62
C LYS A 179 0.65 -3.88 -48.06
N ILE A 180 1.09 -3.85 -49.31
CA ILE A 180 1.75 -2.71 -49.92
C ILE A 180 1.14 -2.39 -51.28
N ASP A 181 0.79 -1.13 -51.50
CA ASP A 181 0.23 -0.67 -52.77
C ASP A 181 1.32 -0.24 -53.77
N SER A 182 0.90 0.17 -54.98
CA SER A 182 1.82 0.64 -56.02
C SER A 182 2.57 1.94 -55.67
N GLY A 183 2.05 2.73 -54.72
CA GLY A 183 2.66 3.97 -54.23
C GLY A 183 3.64 3.75 -53.07
N GLY A 184 3.78 2.50 -52.59
CA GLY A 184 4.60 2.17 -51.43
C GLY A 184 3.93 2.50 -50.09
N ASN A 185 2.61 2.72 -50.06
CA ASN A 185 1.86 2.82 -48.81
C ASN A 185 1.61 1.41 -48.27
N ILE A 186 1.76 1.25 -46.96
CA ILE A 186 1.75 -0.04 -46.26
C ILE A 186 0.62 -0.04 -45.23
N THR A 187 -0.28 -1.01 -45.33
CA THR A 187 -1.29 -1.29 -44.29
C THR A 187 -0.89 -2.56 -43.54
N ALA A 188 -0.41 -2.41 -42.31
CA ALA A 188 -0.11 -3.49 -41.39
C ALA A 188 -1.37 -3.96 -40.66
N GLN A 189 -1.54 -5.27 -40.51
CA GLN A 189 -2.78 -5.89 -40.00
C GLN A 189 -2.55 -6.90 -38.88
N ASN A 190 -1.44 -7.65 -38.93
CA ASN A 190 -1.12 -8.65 -37.92
C ASN A 190 0.34 -8.52 -37.46
N PRO A 191 0.63 -8.81 -36.18
CA PRO A 191 2.00 -8.81 -35.68
C PRO A 191 2.84 -9.86 -36.42
N GLY A 192 4.08 -9.52 -36.74
CA GLY A 192 4.95 -10.39 -37.51
C GLY A 192 6.01 -9.64 -38.31
N LYS A 193 6.71 -10.37 -39.18
CA LYS A 193 7.70 -9.78 -40.11
C LYS A 193 7.29 -10.04 -41.55
N ALA A 194 7.27 -8.99 -42.36
CA ALA A 194 7.05 -9.08 -43.80
C ALA A 194 8.23 -8.48 -44.56
N THR A 195 8.69 -9.15 -45.61
CA THR A 195 9.68 -8.61 -46.54
C THR A 195 8.98 -7.92 -47.70
N LEU A 196 9.20 -6.62 -47.83
CA LEU A 196 8.67 -5.79 -48.90
C LEU A 196 9.68 -5.73 -50.04
N THR A 197 9.28 -6.13 -51.24
CA THR A 197 10.14 -6.19 -52.43
C THR A 197 9.70 -5.17 -53.46
N ALA A 198 10.59 -4.23 -53.80
CA ALA A 198 10.45 -3.35 -54.96
C ALA A 198 11.10 -4.02 -56.17
N MET A 199 10.37 -4.18 -57.27
CA MET A 199 10.84 -4.80 -58.51
C MET A 199 10.77 -3.81 -59.68
N LEU A 200 11.87 -3.73 -60.42
CA LEU A 200 11.99 -3.02 -61.69
C LEU A 200 12.16 -4.05 -62.82
N TYR A 201 11.04 -4.42 -63.45
CA TYR A 201 11.00 -5.52 -64.43
C TYR A 201 11.82 -5.26 -65.69
N SER A 202 11.82 -4.03 -66.20
CA SER A 202 12.55 -3.65 -67.43
C SER A 202 14.05 -3.92 -67.33
N GLN A 203 14.60 -3.95 -66.12
CA GLN A 203 16.02 -4.19 -65.85
C GLN A 203 16.27 -5.47 -65.05
N LYS A 204 15.21 -6.23 -64.72
CA LYS A 204 15.27 -7.44 -63.88
C LYS A 204 16.02 -7.19 -62.56
N LYS A 205 15.78 -6.04 -61.92
CA LYS A 205 16.39 -5.65 -60.63
C LYS A 205 15.34 -5.62 -59.52
N SER A 206 15.78 -5.89 -58.29
CA SER A 206 14.94 -5.81 -57.09
C SER A 206 15.70 -5.26 -55.89
N ALA A 207 14.98 -4.67 -54.94
CA ALA A 207 15.47 -4.34 -53.60
C ALA A 207 14.43 -4.76 -52.56
N THR A 208 14.89 -5.08 -51.35
CA THR A 208 14.04 -5.60 -50.27
C THR A 208 14.23 -4.82 -48.97
N ALA A 209 13.16 -4.67 -48.20
CA ALA A 209 13.17 -4.17 -46.83
C ALA A 209 12.34 -5.08 -45.92
N THR A 210 12.69 -5.19 -44.64
CA THR A 210 11.94 -6.03 -43.68
C THR A 210 11.15 -5.15 -42.73
N LEU A 211 9.82 -5.30 -42.73
CA LEU A 211 8.89 -4.62 -41.83
C LEU A 211 8.63 -5.51 -40.62
N SER A 212 8.79 -4.96 -39.41
CA SER A 212 8.37 -5.62 -38.17
C SER A 212 7.11 -4.97 -37.62
N VAL A 213 5.98 -5.66 -37.68
CA VAL A 213 4.70 -5.20 -37.10
C VAL A 213 4.62 -5.70 -35.66
N ARG A 214 4.41 -4.81 -34.71
CA ARG A 214 4.24 -5.14 -33.29
C ARG A 214 2.81 -4.85 -32.86
N GLN A 215 2.28 -5.73 -32.01
CA GLN A 215 1.05 -5.49 -31.28
C GLN A 215 1.44 -5.12 -29.85
N PRO A 216 1.32 -3.85 -29.43
CA PRO A 216 1.62 -3.45 -28.07
C PRO A 216 0.59 -4.01 -27.08
N VAL A 217 1.03 -4.23 -25.84
CA VAL A 217 0.13 -4.53 -24.72
C VAL A 217 -0.75 -3.32 -24.41
N THR A 218 -2.01 -3.56 -24.07
CA THR A 218 -2.99 -2.56 -23.63
C THR A 218 -3.50 -2.80 -22.21
N GLY A 219 -3.22 -3.96 -21.61
CA GLY A 219 -3.54 -4.24 -20.22
C GLY A 219 -3.16 -5.64 -19.78
N ILE A 220 -3.20 -5.86 -18.46
CA ILE A 220 -3.06 -7.16 -17.81
C ILE A 220 -4.19 -7.34 -16.80
N PHE A 221 -4.74 -8.54 -16.74
CA PHE A 221 -5.79 -8.90 -15.80
C PHE A 221 -5.35 -10.10 -14.96
N MET A 222 -5.68 -10.06 -13.67
CA MET A 222 -5.48 -11.17 -12.75
C MET A 222 -6.82 -11.49 -12.10
N PRO A 223 -7.47 -12.61 -12.45
CA PRO A 223 -8.82 -12.92 -11.95
C PRO A 223 -8.86 -13.18 -10.44
N THR A 224 -7.73 -13.55 -9.85
CA THR A 224 -7.64 -13.84 -8.42
C THR A 224 -7.08 -12.65 -7.66
N SER A 225 -7.95 -11.83 -7.07
CA SER A 225 -7.56 -10.66 -6.28
C SER A 225 -7.02 -11.01 -4.88
N THR A 226 -7.40 -12.17 -4.33
CA THR A 226 -6.90 -12.65 -3.03
C THR A 226 -6.72 -14.17 -2.97
N ILE A 227 -5.68 -14.65 -2.29
CA ILE A 227 -5.47 -16.08 -1.98
C ILE A 227 -5.07 -16.26 -0.51
N THR A 228 -5.41 -17.41 0.08
CA THR A 228 -4.92 -17.82 1.40
C THR A 228 -3.98 -19.03 1.24
N LEU A 229 -2.83 -18.99 1.91
CA LEU A 229 -1.83 -20.06 1.95
C LEU A 229 -1.51 -20.42 3.40
N TYR A 230 -1.02 -21.64 3.63
CA TYR A 230 -0.69 -22.14 4.97
C TYR A 230 0.83 -22.30 5.11
N THR A 231 1.40 -21.93 6.25
CA THR A 231 2.85 -22.07 6.50
C THR A 231 3.31 -23.52 6.32
N GLY A 232 4.40 -23.73 5.58
CA GLY A 232 4.89 -25.08 5.25
C GLY A 232 4.09 -25.85 4.18
N GLY A 233 2.98 -25.28 3.68
CA GLY A 233 2.19 -25.85 2.58
C GLY A 233 2.78 -25.57 1.19
N GLU A 234 2.15 -26.13 0.15
CA GLU A 234 2.56 -25.88 -1.23
C GLU A 234 2.23 -24.46 -1.70
N GLY A 235 3.01 -23.97 -2.68
CA GLY A 235 2.77 -22.67 -3.30
C GLY A 235 1.70 -22.71 -4.39
N ARG A 236 1.00 -21.59 -4.61
CA ARG A 236 -0.08 -21.46 -5.60
C ARG A 236 0.36 -20.63 -6.80
N LEU A 237 0.07 -21.11 -8.01
CA LEU A 237 0.30 -20.37 -9.26
C LEU A 237 -0.79 -19.31 -9.46
N LEU A 238 -0.40 -18.06 -9.65
CA LEU A 238 -1.32 -16.98 -10.05
C LEU A 238 -1.46 -16.96 -11.57
N GLN A 239 -2.70 -16.89 -12.06
CA GLN A 239 -3.00 -16.81 -13.48
C GLN A 239 -3.15 -15.34 -13.90
N THR A 240 -2.65 -14.99 -15.07
CA THR A 240 -2.75 -13.65 -15.66
C THR A 240 -3.17 -13.73 -17.12
N GLU A 241 -3.93 -12.75 -17.59
CA GLU A 241 -4.31 -12.60 -18.99
C GLU A 241 -3.81 -11.25 -19.51
N ILE A 242 -3.03 -11.25 -20.60
CA ILE A 242 -2.53 -10.04 -21.26
C ILE A 242 -3.44 -9.68 -22.42
N PHE A 243 -3.75 -8.39 -22.55
CA PHE A 243 -4.55 -7.85 -23.64
C PHE A 243 -3.71 -6.98 -24.57
N PRO A 244 -3.91 -7.10 -25.89
CA PRO A 244 -4.64 -8.19 -26.56
C PRO A 244 -3.83 -9.50 -26.55
N LYS A 245 -4.49 -10.65 -26.77
CA LYS A 245 -3.86 -11.99 -26.72
C LYS A 245 -2.72 -12.20 -27.72
N ASN A 246 -2.71 -11.44 -28.80
CA ASN A 246 -1.68 -11.46 -29.84
C ASN A 246 -0.60 -10.38 -29.63
N ALA A 247 -0.49 -9.78 -28.43
CA ALA A 247 0.60 -8.86 -28.11
C ALA A 247 1.96 -9.51 -28.43
N THR A 248 2.87 -8.71 -29.00
CA THR A 248 4.16 -9.21 -29.52
C THR A 248 5.16 -9.48 -28.39
N ASN A 249 5.11 -8.71 -27.30
CA ASN A 249 5.84 -9.01 -26.06
C ASN A 249 4.83 -9.28 -24.93
N GLN A 250 4.79 -10.52 -24.45
CA GLN A 250 3.90 -10.98 -23.38
C GLN A 250 4.65 -11.30 -22.08
N ASN A 251 5.90 -10.85 -21.95
CA ASN A 251 6.68 -11.10 -20.74
C ASN A 251 6.12 -10.33 -19.55
N ILE A 252 6.13 -11.00 -18.39
CA ILE A 252 5.68 -10.46 -17.11
C ILE A 252 6.81 -10.58 -16.10
N THR A 253 7.01 -9.51 -15.32
CA THR A 253 7.85 -9.55 -14.11
C THR A 253 6.96 -9.63 -12.87
N TRP A 254 7.34 -10.49 -11.93
CA TRP A 254 6.63 -10.68 -10.66
C TRP A 254 7.39 -10.07 -9.49
N LYS A 255 6.65 -9.48 -8.55
CA LYS A 255 7.22 -8.90 -7.33
C LYS A 255 6.35 -9.18 -6.12
N SER A 256 6.99 -9.53 -5.00
CA SER A 256 6.35 -9.55 -3.69
C SER A 256 6.70 -8.28 -2.92
N LYS A 257 5.69 -7.66 -2.30
CA LYS A 257 5.87 -6.51 -1.40
C LYS A 257 6.61 -6.91 -0.12
N ASN A 258 6.40 -8.12 0.40
CA ASN A 258 7.09 -8.65 1.58
C ASN A 258 7.45 -10.13 1.41
N THR A 259 8.72 -10.38 1.05
CA THR A 259 9.28 -11.72 0.84
C THR A 259 9.48 -12.54 2.11
N LYS A 260 9.29 -11.94 3.30
CA LYS A 260 9.24 -12.67 4.58
C LYS A 260 7.86 -13.30 4.83
N ILE A 261 6.81 -12.82 4.14
CA ILE A 261 5.45 -13.36 4.23
C ILE A 261 5.20 -14.35 3.10
N ALA A 262 5.37 -13.91 1.85
CA ALA A 262 5.22 -14.77 0.67
C ALA A 262 6.23 -14.39 -0.41
N ARG A 263 6.76 -15.39 -1.13
CA ARG A 263 7.68 -15.21 -2.26
C ARG A 263 7.00 -15.66 -3.53
N VAL A 264 7.21 -14.91 -4.62
CA VAL A 264 6.73 -15.25 -5.96
C VAL A 264 7.93 -15.54 -6.85
N ASP A 265 7.85 -16.58 -7.68
CA ASP A 265 8.86 -16.88 -8.69
C ASP A 265 8.57 -16.22 -10.05
N GLU A 266 9.47 -16.42 -11.02
CA GLU A 266 9.35 -15.86 -12.37
C GLU A 266 8.11 -16.33 -13.14
N ASN A 267 7.52 -17.47 -12.74
CA ASN A 267 6.33 -18.04 -13.36
C ASN A 267 5.05 -17.61 -12.62
N GLY A 268 5.14 -16.80 -11.56
CA GLY A 268 3.98 -16.37 -10.78
C GLY A 268 3.53 -17.38 -9.71
N ARG A 269 4.35 -18.38 -9.35
CA ARG A 269 4.04 -19.28 -8.23
C ARG A 269 4.44 -18.65 -6.91
N VAL A 270 3.44 -18.46 -6.06
CA VAL A 270 3.56 -17.85 -4.74
C VAL A 270 3.72 -18.94 -3.68
N LYS A 271 4.84 -18.95 -2.95
CA LYS A 271 5.09 -19.81 -1.79
C LYS A 271 4.90 -19.07 -0.47
N PRO A 272 4.25 -19.69 0.53
CA PRO A 272 4.15 -19.13 1.87
C PRO A 272 5.52 -19.21 2.58
N VAL A 273 5.90 -18.14 3.30
CA VAL A 273 7.16 -18.08 4.06
C VAL A 273 6.88 -17.82 5.54
N GLY A 274 6.04 -16.83 5.85
CA GLY A 274 5.71 -16.44 7.23
C GLY A 274 4.29 -15.89 7.30
N VAL A 275 3.70 -15.96 8.49
CA VAL A 275 2.31 -15.51 8.72
C VAL A 275 2.17 -14.01 8.45
N GLY A 276 1.06 -13.62 7.83
CA GLY A 276 0.72 -12.23 7.55
C GLY A 276 0.13 -12.03 6.15
N MET A 277 -0.17 -10.77 5.81
CA MET A 277 -0.72 -10.39 4.51
C MET A 277 0.32 -9.63 3.68
N THR A 278 0.47 -9.99 2.40
CA THR A 278 1.36 -9.28 1.48
C THR A 278 0.78 -9.17 0.07
N GLU A 279 1.20 -8.17 -0.69
CA GLU A 279 0.78 -7.92 -2.06
C GLU A 279 1.78 -8.56 -3.04
N ILE A 280 1.27 -9.26 -4.04
CA ILE A 280 2.02 -9.75 -5.20
C ILE A 280 1.57 -8.95 -6.43
N THR A 281 2.53 -8.41 -7.18
CA THR A 281 2.31 -7.61 -8.38
C THR A 281 2.91 -8.31 -9.59
N ALA A 282 2.11 -8.44 -10.66
CA ALA A 282 2.55 -8.77 -12.01
C ALA A 282 2.63 -7.49 -12.83
N THR A 283 3.75 -7.26 -13.51
CA THR A 283 3.97 -6.09 -14.37
C THR A 283 4.38 -6.54 -15.76
N THR A 284 3.69 -6.06 -16.81
CA THR A 284 4.09 -6.35 -18.19
C THR A 284 5.35 -5.57 -18.56
N GLU A 285 6.31 -6.21 -19.24
CA GLU A 285 7.51 -5.50 -19.72
C GLU A 285 7.16 -4.43 -20.75
N ASP A 286 6.20 -4.73 -21.62
CA ASP A 286 5.64 -3.81 -22.60
C ASP A 286 4.48 -3.01 -21.97
N GLY A 287 4.55 -1.68 -22.06
CA GLY A 287 3.56 -0.76 -21.50
C GLY A 287 3.53 -0.60 -19.97
N GLY A 288 4.15 -1.49 -19.19
CA GLY A 288 4.26 -1.36 -17.73
C GLY A 288 2.93 -1.49 -16.97
N PHE A 289 1.95 -2.23 -17.51
CA PHE A 289 0.66 -2.43 -16.87
C PHE A 289 0.79 -3.35 -15.65
N GLU A 290 0.02 -3.08 -14.59
CA GLU A 290 0.08 -3.85 -13.34
C GLU A 290 -1.23 -4.60 -13.05
N ALA A 291 -1.11 -5.82 -12.53
CA ALA A 291 -2.19 -6.56 -11.90
C ALA A 291 -1.74 -7.10 -10.53
N LYS A 292 -2.64 -7.14 -9.55
CA LYS A 292 -2.29 -7.36 -8.14
C LYS A 292 -3.13 -8.45 -7.48
N CYS A 293 -2.51 -9.21 -6.58
CA CYS A 293 -3.16 -10.18 -5.71
C CYS A 293 -2.67 -10.03 -4.27
N PHE A 294 -3.58 -10.06 -3.30
CA PHE A 294 -3.21 -10.13 -1.88
C PHE A 294 -3.13 -11.58 -1.41
N VAL A 295 -2.01 -11.91 -0.79
CA VAL A 295 -1.71 -13.24 -0.24
C VAL A 295 -1.79 -13.16 1.27
N ASN A 296 -2.74 -13.88 1.86
CA ASN A 296 -2.84 -14.07 3.30
C ASN A 296 -2.18 -15.41 3.67
N VAL A 297 -1.06 -15.38 4.39
CA VAL A 297 -0.40 -16.58 4.89
C VAL A 297 -0.82 -16.78 6.35
N VAL A 298 -1.39 -17.94 6.65
CA VAL A 298 -1.82 -18.33 8.01
C VAL A 298 -1.06 -19.57 8.45
N ASN A 299 -1.10 -19.89 9.76
CA ASN A 299 -0.44 -21.10 10.25
C ASN A 299 -1.10 -22.36 9.69
N SER A 300 -0.29 -23.34 9.28
CA SER A 300 -0.79 -24.70 9.06
C SER A 300 -1.27 -25.29 10.38
N TYR A 301 -2.36 -26.05 10.33
CA TYR A 301 -3.04 -26.55 11.52
C TYR A 301 -2.22 -27.65 12.21
N VAL A 302 -2.06 -27.52 13.53
CA VAL A 302 -1.56 -28.58 14.40
C VAL A 302 -2.60 -28.87 15.48
N ASP A 303 -2.74 -30.15 15.84
CA ASP A 303 -3.62 -30.58 16.93
C ASP A 303 -3.00 -30.34 18.29
N VAL A 304 -3.83 -30.24 19.34
CA VAL A 304 -3.35 -30.19 20.72
C VAL A 304 -2.64 -31.51 21.05
N GLN A 305 -1.35 -31.42 21.34
CA GLN A 305 -0.50 -32.54 21.72
C GLN A 305 -0.59 -32.80 23.23
N THR A 306 -0.50 -31.73 24.05
CA THR A 306 -0.53 -31.82 25.51
C THR A 306 -1.46 -30.79 26.15
N LEU A 307 -1.98 -31.16 27.32
CA LEU A 307 -2.81 -30.34 28.20
C LEU A 307 -2.17 -30.41 29.59
N SER A 308 -1.96 -29.25 30.21
CA SER A 308 -1.39 -29.15 31.56
C SER A 308 -2.17 -28.12 32.39
N VAL A 309 -2.48 -28.45 33.64
CA VAL A 309 -3.03 -27.51 34.64
C VAL A 309 -1.93 -27.16 35.63
N LYS A 310 -1.69 -25.87 35.88
CA LYS A 310 -0.78 -25.42 36.95
C LYS A 310 -1.48 -25.44 38.32
N ASN A 311 -0.70 -25.62 39.38
CA ASN A 311 -1.14 -25.61 40.79
C ASN A 311 -2.12 -26.75 41.14
N THR A 312 -1.80 -27.98 40.74
CA THR A 312 -2.61 -29.17 41.04
C THR A 312 -2.53 -29.62 42.50
N ASP A 313 -1.53 -29.17 43.24
CA ASP A 313 -1.32 -29.57 44.63
C ASP A 313 -2.03 -28.59 45.57
N ALA A 314 -3.11 -29.07 46.18
CA ALA A 314 -3.92 -28.41 47.21
C ALA A 314 -4.55 -27.05 46.83
N MET A 315 -5.29 -26.99 45.72
CA MET A 315 -6.20 -25.85 45.47
C MET A 315 -7.27 -25.83 46.59
N THR A 316 -7.05 -24.95 47.57
CA THR A 316 -7.95 -24.74 48.69
C THR A 316 -8.62 -23.39 48.53
N ILE A 317 -9.96 -23.37 48.56
CA ILE A 317 -10.76 -22.14 48.44
C ILE A 317 -11.79 -22.10 49.57
N LYS A 318 -12.23 -20.92 50.00
CA LYS A 318 -13.29 -20.82 51.00
C LYS A 318 -14.67 -20.87 50.35
N VAL A 319 -15.69 -21.21 51.13
CA VAL A 319 -17.09 -21.09 50.68
C VAL A 319 -17.37 -19.64 50.25
N GLY A 320 -17.90 -19.47 49.04
CA GLY A 320 -18.21 -18.17 48.44
C GLY A 320 -17.12 -17.65 47.50
N ASP A 321 -15.86 -18.00 47.75
CA ASP A 321 -14.71 -17.54 46.97
C ASP A 321 -14.65 -18.18 45.58
N SER A 322 -13.89 -17.56 44.67
CA SER A 322 -13.66 -18.10 43.34
C SER A 322 -12.21 -17.91 42.88
N VAL A 323 -11.70 -18.88 42.13
CA VAL A 323 -10.34 -18.89 41.59
C VAL A 323 -10.38 -19.35 40.13
N ASN A 324 -9.46 -18.85 39.31
CA ASN A 324 -9.31 -19.31 37.92
C ASN A 324 -8.21 -20.38 37.84
N ALA A 325 -8.50 -21.49 37.17
CA ALA A 325 -7.48 -22.49 36.86
C ALA A 325 -6.61 -22.03 35.68
N ILE A 326 -5.28 -22.15 35.83
CA ILE A 326 -4.34 -21.81 34.76
C ILE A 326 -4.06 -23.07 33.94
N VAL A 327 -4.55 -23.10 32.71
CA VAL A 327 -4.39 -24.23 31.79
C VAL A 327 -3.49 -23.86 30.62
N THR A 328 -2.54 -24.73 30.32
CA THR A 328 -1.64 -24.59 29.17
C THR A 328 -1.85 -25.76 28.22
N VAL A 329 -2.17 -25.44 26.96
CA VAL A 329 -2.23 -26.39 25.84
C VAL A 329 -1.00 -26.24 24.94
N SER A 330 -0.39 -27.34 24.54
CA SER A 330 0.80 -27.36 23.67
C SER A 330 0.54 -28.20 22.41
N PRO A 331 1.08 -27.82 21.25
CA PRO A 331 1.83 -26.59 21.00
C PRO A 331 0.90 -25.35 21.05
N SER A 332 1.46 -24.19 21.37
CA SER A 332 0.68 -22.95 21.53
C SER A 332 0.01 -22.48 20.24
N ASN A 333 0.34 -23.04 19.08
CA ASN A 333 -0.31 -22.78 17.80
C ASN A 333 -1.38 -23.82 17.42
N ALA A 334 -1.83 -24.65 18.37
CA ALA A 334 -2.92 -25.61 18.13
C ALA A 334 -4.23 -24.90 17.70
N ARG A 335 -4.91 -25.44 16.68
CA ARG A 335 -6.10 -24.83 16.06
C ARG A 335 -7.29 -24.76 17.00
N ASN A 336 -7.62 -25.87 17.64
CA ASN A 336 -8.78 -25.98 18.51
C ASN A 336 -8.31 -26.14 19.95
N LYS A 337 -8.30 -25.03 20.68
CA LYS A 337 -7.95 -24.97 22.10
C LYS A 337 -9.18 -24.91 23.01
N THR A 338 -10.37 -25.14 22.46
CA THR A 338 -11.60 -25.13 23.25
C THR A 338 -11.48 -26.16 24.36
N LEU A 339 -11.71 -25.69 25.58
CA LEU A 339 -11.68 -26.49 26.79
C LEU A 339 -13.10 -26.70 27.26
N LYS A 340 -13.41 -27.93 27.67
CA LYS A 340 -14.64 -28.30 28.36
C LYS A 340 -14.32 -28.54 29.82
N TRP A 341 -15.07 -27.88 30.69
CA TRP A 341 -14.90 -27.98 32.14
C TRP A 341 -16.07 -28.72 32.79
N SER A 342 -15.77 -29.50 33.82
CA SER A 342 -16.79 -30.17 34.63
C SER A 342 -16.32 -30.33 36.08
N SER A 343 -17.29 -30.33 37.01
CA SER A 343 -17.11 -30.71 38.41
C SER A 343 -17.84 -32.02 38.68
N ASP A 344 -17.26 -32.92 39.48
CA ASP A 344 -17.93 -34.15 39.90
C ASP A 344 -18.99 -33.91 40.99
N ASP A 345 -18.82 -32.87 41.81
CA ASP A 345 -19.81 -32.43 42.80
C ASP A 345 -19.98 -30.89 42.81
N THR A 346 -21.00 -30.44 42.08
CA THR A 346 -21.36 -29.02 41.98
C THR A 346 -21.93 -28.44 43.27
N LYS A 347 -22.32 -29.26 44.26
CA LYS A 347 -22.77 -28.77 45.57
C LYS A 347 -21.59 -28.35 46.45
N ILE A 348 -20.40 -28.87 46.17
CA ILE A 348 -19.16 -28.51 46.85
C ILE A 348 -18.41 -27.43 46.06
N ALA A 349 -18.16 -27.63 44.76
CA ALA A 349 -17.52 -26.63 43.91
C ALA A 349 -18.07 -26.63 42.47
N THR A 350 -18.30 -25.44 41.91
CA THR A 350 -18.71 -25.28 40.50
C THR A 350 -17.55 -24.78 39.66
N VAL A 351 -17.58 -25.03 38.34
CA VAL A 351 -16.61 -24.49 37.38
C VAL A 351 -17.33 -23.97 36.13
N SER A 352 -16.96 -22.78 35.66
CA SER A 352 -17.49 -22.21 34.42
C SER A 352 -16.75 -22.73 33.19
N GLN A 353 -17.30 -22.50 31.98
CA GLN A 353 -16.60 -22.83 30.73
C GLN A 353 -15.31 -22.00 30.50
N ALA A 354 -15.15 -20.89 31.23
CA ALA A 354 -13.91 -20.11 31.26
C ALA A 354 -12.88 -20.62 32.29
N GLY A 355 -13.17 -21.70 33.02
CA GLY A 355 -12.28 -22.26 34.04
C GLY A 355 -12.30 -21.53 35.39
N ARG A 356 -13.36 -20.75 35.67
CA ARG A 356 -13.56 -20.10 36.98
C ARG A 356 -14.25 -21.07 37.94
N ILE A 357 -13.55 -21.45 39.00
CA ILE A 357 -13.99 -22.39 40.03
C ILE A 357 -14.53 -21.60 41.22
N ARG A 358 -15.69 -21.99 41.77
CA ARG A 358 -16.31 -21.36 42.95
C ARG A 358 -16.60 -22.38 44.04
N GLY A 359 -16.23 -22.06 45.29
CA GLY A 359 -16.57 -22.86 46.47
C GLY A 359 -18.02 -22.63 46.87
N VAL A 360 -18.80 -23.72 47.00
CA VAL A 360 -20.23 -23.68 47.30
C VAL A 360 -20.51 -24.15 48.73
N SER A 361 -19.90 -25.26 49.17
CA SER A 361 -20.01 -25.76 50.54
C SER A 361 -18.74 -26.52 50.94
N VAL A 362 -18.52 -26.69 52.25
CA VAL A 362 -17.34 -27.36 52.79
C VAL A 362 -17.26 -28.80 52.29
N GLY A 363 -16.10 -29.21 51.78
CA GLY A 363 -15.88 -30.55 51.24
C GLY A 363 -14.85 -30.56 50.10
N THR A 364 -14.73 -31.67 49.39
CA THR A 364 -13.80 -31.82 48.26
C THR A 364 -14.54 -32.17 46.97
N ALA A 365 -14.20 -31.53 45.86
CA ALA A 365 -14.69 -31.86 44.52
C ALA A 365 -13.53 -31.93 43.52
N ASN A 366 -13.63 -32.80 42.51
CA ASN A 366 -12.68 -32.86 41.41
C ASN A 366 -13.16 -32.05 40.22
N ILE A 367 -12.27 -31.19 39.72
CA ILE A 367 -12.48 -30.41 38.50
C ILE A 367 -11.71 -31.06 37.36
N THR A 368 -12.41 -31.29 36.25
CA THR A 368 -11.84 -31.87 35.03
C THR A 368 -11.88 -30.85 33.89
N VAL A 369 -10.76 -30.75 33.17
CA VAL A 369 -10.64 -30.00 31.91
C VAL A 369 -10.34 -30.95 30.76
N GLU A 370 -11.06 -30.82 29.66
CA GLU A 370 -10.95 -31.65 28.47
C GLU A 370 -10.83 -30.80 27.20
N THR A 371 -9.89 -31.16 26.34
CA THR A 371 -9.77 -30.61 24.98
C THR A 371 -10.72 -31.31 24.02
N THR A 372 -11.09 -30.66 22.92
CA THR A 372 -11.98 -31.23 21.90
C THR A 372 -11.47 -32.51 21.24
N ASN A 373 -10.15 -32.75 21.22
CA ASN A 373 -9.53 -33.99 20.74
C ASN A 373 -9.28 -35.02 21.85
N GLY A 374 -9.88 -34.84 23.03
CA GLY A 374 -9.97 -35.85 24.09
C GLY A 374 -8.82 -35.90 25.09
N LYS A 375 -7.87 -34.95 25.07
CA LYS A 375 -6.86 -34.82 26.15
C LYS A 375 -7.54 -34.27 27.40
N LYS A 376 -7.27 -34.88 28.56
CA LYS A 376 -7.91 -34.57 29.85
C LYS A 376 -6.91 -34.35 30.97
N GLN A 377 -7.27 -33.51 31.93
CA GLN A 377 -6.61 -33.44 33.22
C GLN A 377 -7.65 -33.17 34.31
N THR A 378 -7.43 -33.77 35.48
CA THR A 378 -8.30 -33.67 36.65
C THR A 378 -7.46 -33.27 37.87
N PHE A 379 -8.02 -32.43 38.73
CA PHE A 379 -7.39 -32.01 39.99
C PHE A 379 -8.46 -31.78 41.07
N THR A 380 -8.07 -31.88 42.34
CA THR A 380 -8.97 -31.78 43.48
C THR A 380 -9.00 -30.35 44.03
N VAL A 381 -10.20 -29.87 44.34
CA VAL A 381 -10.48 -28.61 45.02
C VAL A 381 -11.00 -28.91 46.41
N ASN A 382 -10.34 -28.39 47.44
CA ASN A 382 -10.77 -28.48 48.83
C ASN A 382 -11.46 -27.17 49.23
N VAL A 383 -12.72 -27.24 49.62
CA VAL A 383 -13.51 -26.09 50.04
C VAL A 383 -13.58 -26.06 51.56
N THR A 384 -13.05 -25.00 52.18
CA THR A 384 -13.04 -24.79 53.63
C THR A 384 -14.07 -23.75 54.06
N GLU A 385 -14.33 -23.66 55.37
CA GLU A 385 -15.24 -22.65 55.90
C GLU A 385 -14.83 -21.23 55.49
N SER A 386 -15.85 -20.39 55.29
CA SER A 386 -15.68 -18.94 55.12
C SER A 386 -15.28 -18.36 56.48
N ASP A 387 -14.31 -17.43 56.50
CA ASP A 387 -14.09 -16.60 57.69
C ASP A 387 -15.29 -15.66 57.79
N ALA A 388 -16.35 -16.07 58.49
CA ALA A 388 -17.42 -15.16 58.85
C ALA A 388 -16.82 -14.11 59.81
N LYS A 389 -16.42 -12.96 59.26
CA LYS A 389 -16.10 -11.76 60.04
C LYS A 389 -17.41 -11.23 60.64
N ASP A 390 -17.39 -11.08 61.96
CA ASP A 390 -18.33 -10.30 62.76
C ASP A 390 -18.63 -8.95 62.06
N PRO A 391 -19.91 -8.60 61.79
CA PRO A 391 -20.27 -7.37 61.08
C PRO A 391 -19.90 -6.07 61.82
N PHE A 392 -19.26 -6.10 62.99
CA PHE A 392 -18.97 -4.91 63.79
C PHE A 392 -17.49 -4.61 64.10
N ASN A 393 -16.49 -5.28 63.52
CA ASN A 393 -15.09 -4.92 63.78
C ASN A 393 -14.44 -4.09 62.66
N LEU A 394 -14.55 -2.77 62.78
CA LEU A 394 -13.85 -1.76 61.97
C LEU A 394 -12.44 -1.51 62.53
N ASN A 395 -11.54 -2.49 62.45
CA ASN A 395 -10.09 -2.34 62.54
C ASN A 395 -9.44 -3.71 62.32
N ASP A 396 -9.14 -4.05 61.06
CA ASP A 396 -7.86 -4.66 60.71
C ASP A 396 -7.73 -4.84 59.20
N GLU A 397 -6.79 -4.05 58.67
CA GLU A 397 -5.90 -4.25 57.54
C GLU A 397 -6.47 -4.77 56.21
N ALA A 398 -6.56 -3.83 55.28
CA ALA A 398 -6.35 -4.05 53.85
C ALA A 398 -5.05 -4.85 53.63
N SER A 399 -5.18 -6.16 53.45
CA SER A 399 -4.08 -7.03 53.03
C SER A 399 -4.39 -7.58 51.65
N HIS A 400 -3.65 -7.05 50.68
CA HIS A 400 -3.49 -7.52 49.29
C HIS A 400 -4.72 -7.44 48.38
N LEU A 401 -5.18 -6.21 48.11
CA LEU A 401 -5.67 -5.88 46.78
C LEU A 401 -4.44 -5.83 45.85
N ASP A 402 -4.50 -6.47 44.68
CA ASP A 402 -3.48 -6.32 43.63
C ASP A 402 -3.32 -4.83 43.31
N THR A 403 -2.32 -4.19 43.92
CA THR A 403 -1.96 -2.78 43.70
C THR A 403 -1.19 -2.58 42.41
N GLU A 404 -0.92 -3.64 41.66
CA GLU A 404 -0.24 -3.59 40.38
C GLU A 404 -1.27 -3.78 39.26
N GLY A 405 -1.44 -2.73 38.47
CA GLY A 405 -2.19 -2.79 37.23
C GLY A 405 -1.70 -3.90 36.31
N THR A 406 -2.59 -4.58 35.60
CA THR A 406 -2.23 -5.71 34.72
C THR A 406 -2.51 -5.42 33.25
N VAL A 407 -1.64 -5.86 32.34
CA VAL A 407 -1.94 -5.90 30.91
C VAL A 407 -2.19 -7.35 30.50
N THR A 408 -3.43 -7.64 30.11
CA THR A 408 -3.84 -8.93 29.56
C THR A 408 -3.96 -8.82 28.05
N TYR A 409 -3.57 -9.88 27.33
CA TYR A 409 -3.74 -9.98 25.89
C TYR A 409 -4.75 -11.08 25.56
N THR A 410 -5.91 -10.70 25.02
CA THR A 410 -6.96 -11.66 24.62
C THR A 410 -6.80 -12.01 23.14
N SER A 411 -6.45 -13.26 22.86
CA SER A 411 -6.25 -13.74 21.48
C SER A 411 -7.56 -14.24 20.86
N TYR A 412 -7.84 -13.83 19.62
CA TYR A 412 -9.00 -14.28 18.85
C TYR A 412 -8.55 -15.10 17.63
N ASP A 413 -9.23 -16.23 17.37
CA ASP A 413 -8.98 -17.11 16.21
C ASP A 413 -9.62 -16.56 14.92
N ILE A 414 -9.49 -15.26 14.71
CA ILE A 414 -9.90 -14.55 13.49
C ILE A 414 -8.79 -13.57 13.12
N SER A 415 -8.42 -13.52 11.84
CA SER A 415 -7.41 -12.56 11.38
C SER A 415 -8.00 -11.17 11.21
N PHE A 416 -7.17 -10.14 11.33
CA PHE A 416 -7.62 -8.75 11.19
C PHE A 416 -8.34 -8.46 9.86
N PRO A 417 -7.86 -8.94 8.69
CA PRO A 417 -8.61 -8.79 7.44
C PRO A 417 -9.97 -9.51 7.42
N GLN A 418 -10.08 -10.67 8.10
CA GLN A 418 -11.35 -11.41 8.15
C GLN A 418 -12.39 -10.65 8.97
N ILE A 419 -12.00 -10.12 10.13
CA ILE A 419 -12.94 -9.39 10.96
C ILE A 419 -13.39 -8.09 10.30
N ILE A 420 -12.50 -7.39 9.57
CA ILE A 420 -12.86 -6.22 8.78
C ILE A 420 -13.90 -6.53 7.70
N ARG A 421 -13.79 -7.68 7.02
CA ARG A 421 -14.83 -8.10 6.05
C ARG A 421 -16.17 -8.35 6.70
N ILE A 422 -16.20 -8.92 7.91
CA ILE A 422 -17.45 -9.12 8.65
C ILE A 422 -18.07 -7.77 8.99
N GLN A 423 -17.28 -6.84 9.52
CA GLN A 423 -17.75 -5.48 9.83
C GLN A 423 -18.28 -4.77 8.59
N MET A 424 -17.51 -4.76 7.50
CA MET A 424 -17.93 -4.11 6.24
C MET A 424 -19.10 -4.81 5.54
N GLY A 425 -19.36 -6.09 5.87
CA GLY A 425 -20.49 -6.87 5.38
C GLY A 425 -21.80 -6.62 6.12
N LEU A 426 -21.78 -5.85 7.22
CA LEU A 426 -23.00 -5.48 7.94
C LEU A 426 -23.93 -4.63 7.07
N ASN A 427 -25.22 -4.73 7.32
CA ASN A 427 -26.24 -3.93 6.66
C ASN A 427 -27.13 -3.23 7.71
N PRO A 428 -26.97 -1.91 7.92
CA PRO A 428 -26.00 -1.02 7.26
C PRO A 428 -24.54 -1.29 7.70
N PRO A 429 -23.54 -0.92 6.88
CA PRO A 429 -22.14 -1.02 7.28
C PRO A 429 -21.79 0.03 8.36
N PRO A 430 -20.61 -0.09 9.01
CA PRO A 430 -20.15 0.84 10.01
C PRO A 430 -20.18 2.28 9.52
N LYS A 431 -20.42 3.20 10.46
CA LYS A 431 -20.54 4.63 10.18
C LYS A 431 -19.45 5.40 10.90
N ILE A 432 -19.19 6.61 10.43
CA ILE A 432 -18.30 7.57 11.07
C ILE A 432 -18.99 8.93 11.13
N TRP A 433 -18.91 9.60 12.27
CA TRP A 433 -19.38 10.97 12.41
C TRP A 433 -18.43 11.96 11.74
N ARG A 434 -18.90 12.70 10.74
CA ARG A 434 -18.16 13.78 10.07
C ARG A 434 -19.10 14.88 9.58
N ASN A 435 -18.63 16.12 9.56
CA ASN A 435 -19.39 17.28 9.07
C ASN A 435 -20.79 17.44 9.71
N GLY A 436 -20.94 17.11 10.99
CA GLY A 436 -22.21 17.26 11.71
C GLY A 436 -23.24 16.16 11.44
N GLY A 437 -22.84 15.02 10.86
CA GLY A 437 -23.74 13.88 10.65
C GLY A 437 -23.02 12.55 10.48
N MET A 438 -23.80 11.47 10.49
CA MET A 438 -23.30 10.11 10.27
C MET A 438 -23.16 9.80 8.78
N SER A 439 -22.00 9.32 8.37
CA SER A 439 -21.72 8.80 7.03
C SER A 439 -21.25 7.35 7.10
N TYR A 440 -21.38 6.56 6.04
CA TYR A 440 -20.74 5.24 5.99
C TYR A 440 -19.21 5.37 6.00
N ALA A 441 -18.57 4.55 6.82
CA ALA A 441 -17.12 4.42 6.86
C ALA A 441 -16.63 3.56 5.70
N THR A 442 -15.42 3.84 5.23
CA THR A 442 -14.69 2.99 4.28
C THR A 442 -14.06 1.79 5.00
N GLU A 443 -13.67 0.77 4.23
CA GLU A 443 -12.90 -0.36 4.77
C GLU A 443 -11.60 0.10 5.42
N SER A 444 -10.91 1.09 4.83
CA SER A 444 -9.66 1.64 5.38
C SER A 444 -9.87 2.39 6.70
N GLU A 445 -10.92 3.22 6.79
CA GLU A 445 -11.26 3.91 8.04
C GLU A 445 -11.64 2.88 9.12
N THR A 446 -12.47 1.89 8.77
CA THR A 446 -12.83 0.82 9.71
C THR A 446 -11.61 0.03 10.16
N ALA A 447 -10.69 -0.29 9.25
CA ALA A 447 -9.43 -0.95 9.56
C ALA A 447 -8.50 -0.09 10.41
N GLU A 448 -8.51 1.22 10.26
CA GLU A 448 -7.74 2.12 11.10
C GLU A 448 -8.25 2.04 12.55
N TYR A 449 -9.55 2.31 12.76
CA TYR A 449 -10.18 2.36 14.10
C TYR A 449 -10.27 1.01 14.80
N MET A 450 -10.37 -0.08 14.04
CA MET A 450 -10.43 -1.42 14.61
C MET A 450 -9.04 -2.00 14.89
N ASN A 451 -7.96 -1.52 14.26
CA ASN A 451 -6.65 -2.11 14.47
C ASN A 451 -6.07 -1.73 15.85
N PRO A 452 -5.83 -2.69 16.76
CA PRO A 452 -5.28 -2.40 18.08
C PRO A 452 -3.91 -1.70 18.02
N ASN A 453 -3.15 -1.89 16.93
CA ASN A 453 -1.86 -1.24 16.70
C ASN A 453 -1.95 0.21 16.20
N SER A 454 -3.13 0.69 15.79
CA SER A 454 -3.29 2.08 15.29
C SER A 454 -3.48 3.10 16.41
N PHE A 455 -3.99 2.68 17.57
CA PHE A 455 -4.50 3.58 18.62
C PHE A 455 -4.12 3.15 20.05
N TYR A 456 -2.86 2.76 20.26
CA TYR A 456 -2.38 2.30 21.58
C TYR A 456 -1.52 3.32 22.34
N THR A 457 -1.20 4.46 21.74
CA THR A 457 -0.44 5.54 22.40
C THR A 457 -1.39 6.60 22.98
N ASP A 458 -0.94 7.29 24.04
CA ASP A 458 -1.67 8.39 24.71
C ASP A 458 -3.06 7.99 25.23
N ALA A 459 -4.04 8.89 25.13
CA ALA A 459 -5.41 8.69 25.63
C ALA A 459 -6.17 7.52 24.99
N TYR A 460 -5.73 7.04 23.82
CA TYR A 460 -6.44 5.97 23.11
C TYR A 460 -6.22 4.60 23.73
N LYS A 461 -5.18 4.41 24.54
CA LYS A 461 -4.95 3.14 25.27
C LYS A 461 -6.11 2.77 26.19
N TYR A 462 -6.85 3.77 26.69
CA TYR A 462 -8.02 3.56 27.56
C TYR A 462 -9.21 2.91 26.86
N GLN A 463 -9.21 2.77 25.53
CA GLN A 463 -10.19 1.92 24.86
C GLN A 463 -10.04 0.43 25.23
N PHE A 464 -8.86 0.04 25.73
CA PHE A 464 -8.54 -1.30 26.20
C PHE A 464 -8.63 -1.43 27.72
N LEU A 465 -9.06 -0.39 28.46
CA LEU A 465 -9.23 -0.46 29.92
C LEU A 465 -10.22 -1.59 30.27
N ASP A 466 -9.85 -2.47 31.20
CA ASP A 466 -10.74 -3.49 31.74
C ASP A 466 -11.79 -2.81 32.62
N LEU A 467 -12.96 -2.59 32.04
CA LEU A 467 -14.10 -1.91 32.66
C LEU A 467 -14.73 -2.71 33.79
N SER A 468 -14.29 -3.95 34.03
CA SER A 468 -14.76 -4.77 35.15
C SER A 468 -13.90 -4.61 36.41
N LYS A 469 -12.89 -3.74 36.38
CA LYS A 469 -11.98 -3.49 37.50
C LYS A 469 -12.25 -2.12 38.11
N PRO A 470 -12.23 -2.00 39.45
CA PRO A 470 -12.29 -0.70 40.11
C PRO A 470 -11.00 0.08 39.83
N ASN A 471 -11.10 1.40 39.85
CA ASN A 471 -9.96 2.30 39.62
C ASN A 471 -9.48 3.01 40.89
N ASN A 472 -10.23 2.90 41.98
CA ASN A 472 -9.95 3.48 43.29
C ASN A 472 -9.97 5.03 43.29
N VAL A 473 -10.79 5.64 42.42
CA VAL A 473 -10.96 7.09 42.41
C VAL A 473 -11.73 7.57 43.63
N SER A 474 -11.33 8.70 44.20
CA SER A 474 -12.03 9.30 45.34
C SER A 474 -13.34 9.96 44.91
N GLU A 475 -14.31 10.02 45.83
CA GLU A 475 -15.54 10.79 45.62
C GLU A 475 -15.24 12.27 45.30
N GLU A 476 -14.25 12.87 45.99
CA GLU A 476 -13.85 14.25 45.79
C GLU A 476 -13.38 14.49 44.35
N THR A 477 -12.51 13.61 43.83
CA THR A 477 -12.03 13.67 42.45
C THR A 477 -13.19 13.61 41.44
N LEU A 478 -14.13 12.68 41.63
CA LEU A 478 -15.29 12.57 40.74
C LEU A 478 -16.21 13.80 40.86
N ASN A 479 -16.47 14.30 42.06
CA ASN A 479 -17.30 15.48 42.28
C ASN A 479 -16.69 16.74 41.66
N ASN A 480 -15.36 16.87 41.68
CA ASN A 480 -14.65 17.95 40.99
C ASN A 480 -14.83 17.86 39.47
N TYR A 481 -14.74 16.66 38.89
CA TYR A 481 -15.00 16.44 37.46
C TYR A 481 -16.47 16.71 37.07
N LEU A 482 -17.40 16.38 37.97
CA LEU A 482 -18.85 16.51 37.76
C LEU A 482 -19.40 17.91 38.07
N ALA A 483 -18.57 18.86 38.52
CA ALA A 483 -19.02 20.16 39.04
C ALA A 483 -19.87 21.00 38.07
N ASP A 484 -19.67 20.81 36.76
CA ASP A 484 -20.33 21.48 35.64
C ASP A 484 -21.18 20.51 34.78
N LYS A 485 -21.43 19.28 35.25
CA LYS A 485 -22.07 18.20 34.49
C LYS A 485 -23.57 18.04 34.79
N GLY A 486 -24.27 19.18 34.85
CA GLY A 486 -25.73 19.24 34.96
C GLY A 486 -26.29 18.50 36.18
N VAL A 487 -27.27 17.63 35.98
CA VAL A 487 -27.91 16.86 37.07
C VAL A 487 -26.97 15.89 37.78
N MET A 488 -25.79 15.60 37.21
CA MET A 488 -24.79 14.71 37.81
C MET A 488 -23.85 15.45 38.78
N LYS A 489 -23.99 16.76 38.94
CA LYS A 489 -23.20 17.53 39.91
C LYS A 489 -23.37 16.96 41.32
N GLY A 490 -22.25 16.61 41.96
CA GLY A 490 -22.24 16.05 43.32
C GLY A 490 -22.59 14.57 43.42
N MET A 491 -22.72 13.86 42.29
CA MET A 491 -23.14 12.44 42.26
C MET A 491 -21.97 11.44 42.35
N GLY A 492 -20.77 11.87 42.76
CA GLY A 492 -19.58 11.02 42.84
C GLY A 492 -19.80 9.76 43.67
N ALA A 493 -20.42 9.87 44.85
CA ALA A 493 -20.75 8.73 45.70
C ALA A 493 -21.70 7.74 44.99
N ALA A 494 -22.75 8.23 44.32
CA ALA A 494 -23.71 7.39 43.61
C ALA A 494 -23.05 6.58 42.48
N PHE A 495 -22.09 7.17 41.76
CA PHE A 495 -21.30 6.46 40.75
C PHE A 495 -20.41 5.39 41.37
N ILE A 496 -19.70 5.69 42.46
CA ILE A 496 -18.81 4.74 43.16
C ILE A 496 -19.62 3.56 43.73
N GLU A 497 -20.76 3.82 44.35
CA GLU A 497 -21.63 2.78 44.91
C GLU A 497 -22.19 1.86 43.82
N ALA A 498 -22.70 2.45 42.72
CA ALA A 498 -23.21 1.68 41.60
C ALA A 498 -22.12 0.86 40.91
N ALA A 499 -20.93 1.43 40.72
CA ALA A 499 -19.75 0.76 40.19
C ALA A 499 -19.37 -0.47 41.02
N LYS A 500 -19.29 -0.29 42.34
CA LYS A 500 -18.96 -1.36 43.29
C LYS A 500 -19.99 -2.47 43.28
N GLU A 501 -21.28 -2.12 43.29
CA GLU A 501 -22.37 -3.10 43.31
C GLU A 501 -22.41 -3.95 42.04
N TYR A 502 -22.13 -3.36 40.88
CA TYR A 502 -22.26 -4.05 39.60
C TYR A 502 -20.91 -4.43 38.96
N ASN A 503 -19.80 -4.28 39.68
CA ASN A 503 -18.46 -4.60 39.20
C ASN A 503 -18.14 -3.95 37.84
N VAL A 504 -18.30 -2.62 37.79
CA VAL A 504 -18.00 -1.78 36.63
C VAL A 504 -17.09 -0.63 37.07
N SER A 505 -16.15 -0.22 36.24
CA SER A 505 -15.28 0.94 36.45
C SER A 505 -16.11 2.22 36.68
N GLU A 506 -15.90 2.85 37.83
CA GLU A 506 -16.55 4.09 38.23
C GLU A 506 -16.15 5.27 37.32
N VAL A 507 -14.90 5.30 36.86
CA VAL A 507 -14.41 6.31 35.91
C VAL A 507 -15.11 6.19 34.56
N TYR A 508 -15.25 4.96 34.07
CA TYR A 508 -15.96 4.70 32.83
C TYR A 508 -17.45 5.05 32.94
N LEU A 509 -18.13 4.71 34.05
CA LEU A 509 -19.53 5.06 34.24
C LEU A 509 -19.75 6.58 34.17
N VAL A 510 -18.88 7.37 34.81
CA VAL A 510 -18.94 8.84 34.73
C VAL A 510 -18.71 9.34 33.31
N ALA A 511 -17.64 8.90 32.65
CA ALA A 511 -17.33 9.31 31.28
C ALA A 511 -18.46 8.96 30.29
N HIS A 512 -19.01 7.76 30.42
CA HIS A 512 -20.11 7.26 29.60
C HIS A 512 -21.38 8.08 29.83
N ALA A 513 -21.78 8.29 31.08
CA ALA A 513 -22.93 9.10 31.42
C ALA A 513 -22.79 10.52 30.86
N CYS A 514 -21.61 11.15 30.99
CA CYS A 514 -21.33 12.46 30.41
C CYS A 514 -21.52 12.49 28.88
N LEU A 515 -21.05 11.49 28.15
CA LEU A 515 -21.24 11.46 26.70
C LEU A 515 -22.72 11.31 26.31
N GLU A 516 -23.39 10.31 26.87
CA GLU A 516 -24.76 9.94 26.45
C GLU A 516 -25.81 10.97 26.91
N SER A 517 -25.57 11.64 28.02
CA SER A 517 -26.50 12.64 28.58
C SER A 517 -26.23 14.07 28.12
N GLY A 518 -25.21 14.30 27.29
CA GLY A 518 -24.75 15.65 26.95
C GLY A 518 -24.32 16.42 28.20
N ASN A 519 -23.40 15.85 28.98
CA ASN A 519 -22.94 16.37 30.28
C ASN A 519 -24.09 16.61 31.27
N GLY A 520 -25.08 15.71 31.32
CA GLY A 520 -26.20 15.78 32.25
C GLY A 520 -27.23 16.86 31.94
N THR A 521 -27.25 17.39 30.72
CA THR A 521 -28.14 18.49 30.30
C THR A 521 -29.20 18.11 29.27
N SER A 522 -29.10 16.91 28.68
CA SER A 522 -30.13 16.42 27.76
C SER A 522 -31.50 16.25 28.44
N GLN A 523 -32.57 16.31 27.65
CA GLN A 523 -33.94 16.19 28.16
C GLN A 523 -34.18 14.90 28.96
N LEU A 524 -33.64 13.76 28.49
CA LEU A 524 -33.72 12.47 29.20
C LEU A 524 -32.97 12.48 30.53
N ALA A 525 -31.86 13.22 30.60
CA ALA A 525 -31.05 13.35 31.81
C ALA A 525 -31.67 14.31 32.83
N THR A 526 -32.31 15.40 32.37
CA THR A 526 -32.96 16.37 33.27
C THR A 526 -34.31 15.90 33.81
N GLY A 527 -34.82 14.78 33.29
CA GLY A 527 -36.07 14.16 33.74
C GLY A 527 -37.21 14.35 32.73
N VAL A 528 -38.01 13.31 32.55
CA VAL A 528 -39.21 13.30 31.71
C VAL A 528 -40.37 12.72 32.50
N GLU A 529 -41.54 13.36 32.47
CA GLU A 529 -42.73 12.82 33.13
C GLU A 529 -43.36 11.72 32.28
N VAL A 530 -43.55 10.54 32.89
CA VAL A 530 -44.27 9.39 32.31
C VAL A 530 -45.31 8.94 33.32
N ASN A 531 -46.59 8.98 32.94
CA ASN A 531 -47.72 8.60 33.81
C ASN A 531 -47.67 9.27 35.21
N GLY A 532 -47.35 10.56 35.26
CA GLY A 532 -47.28 11.35 36.51
C GLY A 532 -46.04 11.07 37.37
N THR A 533 -45.05 10.33 36.86
CA THR A 533 -43.76 10.09 37.54
C THR A 533 -42.63 10.65 36.70
N THR A 534 -41.80 11.51 37.30
CA THR A 534 -40.55 11.99 36.66
C THR A 534 -39.51 10.88 36.68
N VAL A 535 -38.94 10.57 35.53
CA VAL A 535 -37.93 9.53 35.36
C VAL A 535 -36.70 10.05 34.63
N TYR A 536 -35.55 9.47 34.92
CA TYR A 536 -34.24 9.93 34.47
C TYR A 536 -33.51 8.83 33.68
N ASN A 537 -32.78 9.20 32.64
CA ASN A 537 -31.95 8.27 31.87
C ASN A 537 -30.64 8.95 31.42
N LEU A 538 -29.53 8.55 32.02
CA LEU A 538 -28.21 9.15 31.80
C LEU A 538 -27.37 8.45 30.73
N PHE A 539 -27.78 7.26 30.29
CA PHE A 539 -26.97 6.38 29.42
C PHE A 539 -27.65 6.11 28.07
N GLY A 540 -28.75 6.80 27.76
CA GLY A 540 -29.49 6.62 26.51
C GLY A 540 -30.13 5.22 26.35
N ILE A 541 -30.26 4.45 27.44
CA ILE A 541 -30.70 3.04 27.36
C ILE A 541 -32.16 2.99 26.89
N GLY A 542 -32.39 2.32 25.76
CA GLY A 542 -33.72 2.20 25.14
C GLY A 542 -34.17 3.42 24.34
N ALA A 543 -33.31 4.38 24.05
CA ALA A 543 -33.63 5.55 23.23
C ALA A 543 -33.41 5.27 21.73
N TYR A 544 -34.47 4.85 21.01
CA TYR A 544 -34.39 4.51 19.58
C TYR A 544 -34.74 5.67 18.62
N ASP A 545 -34.07 5.71 17.46
CA ASP A 545 -33.99 6.77 16.45
C ASP A 545 -35.27 7.58 16.14
N ALA A 546 -36.45 6.96 16.07
CA ALA A 546 -37.68 7.67 15.70
C ALA A 546 -38.30 8.50 16.83
N ASN A 547 -38.05 8.11 18.09
CA ASN A 547 -38.55 8.80 19.29
C ASN A 547 -37.63 8.52 20.48
N PRO A 548 -36.39 9.02 20.49
CA PRO A 548 -35.40 8.66 21.49
C PRO A 548 -35.82 9.08 22.90
N VAL A 549 -36.44 10.26 23.05
CA VAL A 549 -36.92 10.76 24.36
C VAL A 549 -38.07 9.91 24.87
N GLY A 550 -39.10 9.65 24.06
CA GLY A 550 -40.25 8.86 24.52
C GLY A 550 -39.91 7.41 24.84
N ASN A 551 -39.09 6.77 24.01
CA ASN A 551 -38.67 5.38 24.24
C ASN A 551 -37.73 5.27 25.46
N GLY A 552 -36.78 6.20 25.59
CA GLY A 552 -35.83 6.25 26.70
C GLY A 552 -36.51 6.54 28.04
N SER A 553 -37.52 7.40 28.08
CA SER A 553 -38.28 7.71 29.30
C SER A 553 -39.22 6.55 29.68
N GLN A 554 -39.88 5.91 28.71
CA GLN A 554 -40.70 4.73 29.00
C GLN A 554 -39.86 3.57 29.56
N ARG A 555 -38.63 3.38 29.03
CA ARG A 555 -37.67 2.42 29.58
C ARG A 555 -37.31 2.78 31.02
N ALA A 556 -36.94 4.02 31.29
CA ALA A 556 -36.61 4.51 32.63
C ALA A 556 -37.75 4.29 33.63
N TYR A 557 -39.00 4.57 33.21
CA TYR A 557 -40.20 4.30 34.01
C TYR A 557 -40.37 2.82 34.33
N SER A 558 -40.23 1.93 33.34
CA SER A 558 -40.34 0.48 33.54
C SER A 558 -39.27 -0.10 34.47
N GLN A 559 -38.13 0.59 34.61
CA GLN A 559 -37.01 0.17 35.45
C GLN A 559 -36.98 0.88 36.81
N GLY A 560 -37.93 1.80 37.08
CA GLY A 560 -38.01 2.53 38.34
C GLY A 560 -36.91 3.59 38.52
N TRP A 561 -36.43 4.20 37.43
CA TRP A 561 -35.38 5.25 37.49
C TRP A 561 -35.98 6.61 37.84
N THR A 562 -36.55 6.72 39.04
CA THR A 562 -37.31 7.89 39.51
C THR A 562 -36.44 8.96 40.20
N SER A 563 -35.12 8.78 40.23
CA SER A 563 -34.14 9.77 40.66
C SER A 563 -32.87 9.66 39.82
N VAL A 564 -31.96 10.62 39.93
CA VAL A 564 -30.66 10.60 39.24
C VAL A 564 -29.82 9.41 39.72
N GLU A 565 -29.79 9.15 41.03
CA GLU A 565 -29.09 8.01 41.65
C GLU A 565 -29.66 6.68 41.19
N ALA A 566 -31.00 6.57 41.11
CA ALA A 566 -31.66 5.38 40.60
C ALA A 566 -31.31 5.12 39.11
N ALA A 567 -31.19 6.18 38.31
CA ALA A 567 -30.75 6.09 36.92
C ALA A 567 -29.27 5.72 36.80
N ILE A 568 -28.38 6.24 37.67
CA ILE A 568 -26.97 5.85 37.75
C ILE A 568 -26.87 4.35 38.05
N LYS A 569 -27.52 3.91 39.13
CA LYS A 569 -27.51 2.52 39.59
C LYS A 569 -28.09 1.58 38.54
N GLY A 570 -29.23 1.93 37.95
CA GLY A 570 -29.90 1.13 36.93
C GLY A 570 -29.13 1.05 35.61
N GLY A 571 -28.48 2.14 35.21
CA GLY A 571 -27.59 2.16 34.05
C GLY A 571 -26.35 1.29 34.26
N ALA A 572 -25.69 1.41 35.42
CA ALA A 572 -24.55 0.57 35.79
C ALA A 572 -24.90 -0.92 35.77
N LYS A 573 -26.06 -1.29 36.35
CA LYS A 573 -26.60 -2.65 36.27
C LYS A 573 -26.74 -3.12 34.84
N TRP A 574 -27.43 -2.34 34.01
CA TRP A 574 -27.69 -2.71 32.62
C TRP A 574 -26.39 -2.90 31.84
N ILE A 575 -25.44 -1.98 31.97
CA ILE A 575 -24.12 -2.08 31.32
C ILE A 575 -23.37 -3.33 31.79
N SER A 576 -23.40 -3.61 33.09
CA SER A 576 -22.77 -4.81 33.66
C SER A 576 -23.35 -6.09 33.08
N GLU A 577 -24.67 -6.26 33.16
CA GLU A 577 -25.37 -7.48 32.75
C GLU A 577 -25.35 -7.70 31.23
N ASN A 578 -25.33 -6.62 30.44
CA ASN A 578 -25.44 -6.72 28.98
C ASN A 578 -24.08 -6.65 28.27
N TYR A 579 -23.02 -6.15 28.93
CA TYR A 579 -21.69 -6.00 28.30
C TYR A 579 -20.54 -6.46 29.22
N VAL A 580 -20.26 -5.71 30.29
CA VAL A 580 -18.99 -5.81 31.03
C VAL A 580 -18.82 -7.15 31.74
N ASN A 581 -19.90 -7.65 32.35
CA ASN A 581 -19.97 -8.91 33.06
C ASN A 581 -21.03 -9.85 32.46
N SER A 582 -21.37 -9.65 31.18
CA SER A 582 -22.42 -10.44 30.53
C SER A 582 -22.06 -11.93 30.47
N PRO A 583 -22.99 -12.84 30.81
CA PRO A 583 -22.78 -14.28 30.73
C PRO A 583 -22.73 -14.80 29.28
N ASP A 584 -23.35 -14.08 28.34
CA ASP A 584 -23.54 -14.52 26.94
C ASP A 584 -22.43 -14.00 25.99
N GLY A 585 -21.45 -13.27 26.53
CA GLY A 585 -20.32 -12.73 25.78
C GLY A 585 -19.71 -11.53 26.48
N ARG A 586 -18.57 -11.72 27.14
CA ARG A 586 -17.95 -10.68 27.95
C ARG A 586 -17.27 -9.61 27.09
N GLN A 587 -17.83 -8.40 27.07
CA GLN A 587 -17.28 -7.23 26.40
C GLN A 587 -16.78 -6.21 27.43
N ASN A 588 -15.73 -6.57 28.14
CA ASN A 588 -15.18 -5.81 29.28
C ASN A 588 -14.28 -4.63 28.91
N THR A 589 -14.21 -4.22 27.64
CA THR A 589 -13.47 -3.02 27.21
C THR A 589 -14.31 -2.25 26.21
N LEU A 590 -14.09 -0.93 26.09
CA LEU A 590 -14.74 -0.10 25.06
C LEU A 590 -14.53 -0.69 23.67
N TYR A 591 -13.32 -1.19 23.40
CA TYR A 591 -13.01 -1.88 22.16
C TYR A 591 -13.93 -3.08 21.93
N LYS A 592 -14.07 -3.97 22.92
CA LYS A 592 -14.90 -5.18 22.77
C LYS A 592 -16.39 -4.84 22.67
N MET A 593 -16.84 -3.80 23.36
CA MET A 593 -18.22 -3.30 23.26
C MET A 593 -18.53 -2.79 21.85
N LEU A 594 -17.57 -2.12 21.20
CA LEU A 594 -17.74 -1.60 19.84
C LEU A 594 -17.61 -2.71 18.79
N TRP A 595 -16.59 -3.56 18.90
CA TRP A 595 -16.17 -4.43 17.80
C TRP A 595 -16.61 -5.89 17.95
N ASN A 596 -16.91 -6.32 19.17
CA ASN A 596 -17.23 -7.69 19.54
C ASN A 596 -16.34 -8.74 18.85
N PRO A 597 -15.02 -8.73 19.07
CA PRO A 597 -14.12 -9.66 18.38
C PRO A 597 -14.39 -11.15 18.67
N GLU A 598 -15.06 -11.47 19.78
CA GLU A 598 -15.52 -12.83 20.10
C GLU A 598 -16.64 -13.28 19.14
N ASN A 599 -17.61 -12.40 18.87
CA ASN A 599 -18.71 -12.62 17.94
C ASN A 599 -18.84 -11.43 16.97
N PRO A 600 -17.99 -11.35 15.94
CA PRO A 600 -17.88 -10.14 15.13
C PRO A 600 -19.17 -9.74 14.43
N GLY A 601 -19.48 -8.45 14.47
CA GLY A 601 -20.64 -7.88 13.78
C GLY A 601 -21.97 -8.07 14.51
N THR A 602 -21.96 -8.65 15.71
CA THR A 602 -23.16 -8.77 16.56
C THR A 602 -22.95 -8.01 17.87
N HIS A 603 -24.06 -7.63 18.52
CA HIS A 603 -24.06 -7.04 19.87
C HIS A 603 -23.04 -5.89 20.05
N GLN A 604 -23.07 -4.93 19.13
CA GLN A 604 -22.18 -3.78 19.12
C GLN A 604 -22.88 -2.58 19.75
N TYR A 605 -22.20 -1.90 20.67
CA TYR A 605 -22.77 -0.80 21.44
C TYR A 605 -23.12 0.41 20.57
N ALA A 606 -22.33 0.69 19.54
CA ALA A 606 -22.47 1.86 18.69
C ALA A 606 -22.18 1.54 17.23
N THR A 607 -22.76 2.34 16.33
CA THR A 607 -22.48 2.27 14.88
C THR A 607 -21.34 3.18 14.44
N ASP A 608 -20.98 4.17 15.26
CA ASP A 608 -19.86 5.09 15.01
C ASP A 608 -18.53 4.41 15.35
N ILE A 609 -17.69 4.17 14.34
CA ILE A 609 -16.37 3.55 14.51
C ILE A 609 -15.43 4.38 15.42
N GLY A 610 -15.72 5.67 15.59
CA GLY A 610 -14.99 6.55 16.50
C GLY A 610 -15.44 6.51 17.96
N TRP A 611 -16.50 5.77 18.30
CA TRP A 611 -17.13 5.82 19.64
C TRP A 611 -16.15 5.44 20.76
N ALA A 612 -15.46 4.31 20.64
CA ALA A 612 -14.55 3.82 21.68
C ALA A 612 -13.40 4.79 21.94
N VAL A 613 -12.85 5.37 20.87
CA VAL A 613 -11.75 6.33 20.95
C VAL A 613 -12.20 7.65 21.59
N LYS A 614 -13.41 8.14 21.28
CA LYS A 614 -13.97 9.34 21.93
C LYS A 614 -14.16 9.15 23.42
N GLN A 615 -14.65 7.98 23.83
CA GLN A 615 -14.80 7.62 25.25
C GLN A 615 -13.45 7.51 25.95
N ALA A 616 -12.46 6.91 25.30
CA ALA A 616 -11.10 6.77 25.83
C ALA A 616 -10.46 8.14 26.17
N VAL A 617 -10.68 9.16 25.33
CA VAL A 617 -10.24 10.54 25.60
C VAL A 617 -10.93 11.14 26.82
N SER A 618 -12.23 10.88 27.02
CA SER A 618 -12.95 11.35 28.21
C SER A 618 -12.47 10.67 29.48
N ILE A 619 -12.19 9.36 29.41
CA ILE A 619 -11.63 8.57 30.52
C ILE A 619 -10.24 9.08 30.91
N GLU A 620 -9.37 9.33 29.94
CA GLU A 620 -8.02 9.87 30.19
C GLU A 620 -8.05 11.21 30.94
N LYS A 621 -9.01 12.09 30.63
CA LYS A 621 -9.17 13.37 31.34
C LYS A 621 -9.53 13.21 32.82
N ILE A 622 -10.24 12.14 33.18
CA ILE A 622 -10.54 11.85 34.59
C ILE A 622 -9.27 11.29 35.24
N PHE A 623 -8.60 10.31 34.62
CA PHE A 623 -7.37 9.71 35.15
C PHE A 623 -6.21 10.71 35.32
N SER A 624 -6.06 11.67 34.42
CA SER A 624 -5.06 12.73 34.56
C SER A 624 -5.29 13.63 35.79
N SER A 625 -6.48 13.59 36.40
CA SER A 625 -6.77 14.29 37.66
C SER A 625 -6.51 13.47 38.94
N PHE A 626 -6.18 12.18 38.83
CA PHE A 626 -5.75 11.33 39.96
C PHE A 626 -4.75 10.24 39.50
N THR A 627 -3.47 10.49 39.73
CA THR A 627 -2.36 9.72 39.15
C THR A 627 -2.07 8.39 39.86
N ASP A 628 -2.71 8.14 40.99
CA ASP A 628 -2.62 6.90 41.78
C ASP A 628 -3.64 5.84 41.34
N ALA A 629 -4.32 6.07 40.22
CA ALA A 629 -5.28 5.15 39.64
C ALA A 629 -4.71 3.74 39.42
N THR A 630 -5.51 2.73 39.78
CA THR A 630 -5.20 1.34 39.41
C THR A 630 -5.73 1.06 38.01
N LEU A 631 -4.82 0.83 37.05
CA LEU A 631 -5.16 0.62 35.63
C LEU A 631 -4.93 -0.83 35.22
N SER A 632 -5.96 -1.51 34.73
CA SER A 632 -5.82 -2.81 34.09
C SER A 632 -6.31 -2.73 32.65
N PHE A 633 -5.59 -3.35 31.73
CA PHE A 633 -5.90 -3.34 30.29
C PHE A 633 -6.11 -4.77 29.78
N ASP A 634 -7.00 -4.91 28.81
CA ASP A 634 -7.30 -6.14 28.09
C ASP A 634 -7.25 -5.85 26.58
N VAL A 635 -6.10 -6.16 25.99
CA VAL A 635 -5.75 -5.82 24.63
C VAL A 635 -6.14 -6.97 23.69
N PRO A 636 -6.99 -6.73 22.69
CA PRO A 636 -7.37 -7.74 21.70
C PRO A 636 -6.20 -8.04 20.75
N VAL A 637 -6.02 -9.31 20.42
CA VAL A 637 -4.96 -9.78 19.51
C VAL A 637 -5.57 -10.69 18.46
N TYR A 638 -5.60 -10.24 17.21
CA TYR A 638 -6.10 -11.06 16.10
C TYR A 638 -5.07 -12.09 15.64
N SER A 639 -5.55 -13.17 15.03
CA SER A 639 -4.70 -14.24 14.52
C SER A 639 -3.66 -13.69 13.53
N GLY A 640 -2.38 -13.96 13.81
CA GLY A 640 -1.25 -13.47 13.03
C GLY A 640 -0.83 -12.02 13.30
N GLN A 641 -1.47 -11.34 14.25
CA GLN A 641 -1.09 -9.99 14.67
C GLN A 641 -0.06 -10.04 15.79
N ILE A 642 0.96 -9.18 15.70
CA ILE A 642 1.82 -8.84 16.85
C ILE A 642 1.08 -7.76 17.65
N PRO A 643 0.80 -7.99 18.95
CA PRO A 643 0.07 -7.03 19.76
C PRO A 643 0.92 -5.79 20.05
N PRO A 644 0.28 -4.63 20.31
CA PRO A 644 0.99 -3.43 20.73
C PRO A 644 1.50 -3.59 22.16
N THR A 645 2.62 -2.95 22.49
CA THR A 645 3.06 -2.82 23.88
C THR A 645 2.27 -1.69 24.53
N VAL A 646 1.48 -2.00 25.56
CA VAL A 646 0.78 -1.00 26.38
C VAL A 646 1.63 -0.65 27.60
N THR A 647 1.93 0.64 27.79
CA THR A 647 2.61 1.16 28.98
C THR A 647 1.58 1.61 30.01
N MET A 648 1.83 1.28 31.28
CA MET A 648 0.98 1.71 32.39
C MET A 648 1.20 3.17 32.78
N ASP A 649 2.41 3.66 32.47
CA ASP A 649 2.93 5.01 32.70
C ASP A 649 2.07 6.13 32.06
#